data_AF-A0A967N2X7-F1
#
_entry.id   AF-A0A967N2X7-F1
#
_cell.length_a   1.000
_cell.length_b   1.000
_cell.length_c   1.000
_cell.angle_alpha   90.00
_cell.angle_beta   90.00
_cell.angle_gamma   90.00
#
_symmetry.space_group_name_H-M   'P 1'
#
loop_
_entity.id
_entity.type
_entity.pdbx_description
1 polymer ?
#
loop_
_entity_poly.entity_id
_entity_poly.type
_entity_poly.pdbx_seq_one_letter_code
_entity_poly.pdbx_strand_id
1 'polypeptide(L)'
;MNYTAVSQEKGQSVQKCRLLLLFYVIAFKENIIITRSRIKTVLAFTALAVAILATSANAATMSAGLTAPPVDGEDIANYGTVTGTDKWWSDAKTSGRPKGQTFTTGGTEVMLRALTYQITSTQKAEPTKTYVIRVGTVDIPTATFTQIYSETATQNFTWNASEYMTWTLDTPLLLSPNTEYGIDVGMTSSTSAWQTGIPYINRTADEYAGGTRYMSGTAGFGIGDDTMNNISGDMVFHLDLVHPLDPSPDDGATVPAGNVELSWTNLPANVGSDVWVDVWFGTHPVTDFTRVVDANLNTTSVTVSAPVADTYYWRVDLYLEGTPTGDPIRGTAFIFYVEDTDGDGLPDAYELLYTSPPSPTAMNPGDDLEPDGLTNLTEYQLGTEPNNPDTDGDTLQDGDEIAGAGLRPPTDPLDSDTDDDTLDDGVETNTGTYVSASDTGTDPTDPDYDNDGLKDGVETNTGIFIDENDTGTDPTAADSDGDDAGDWYEVAASFTDPTDSNDRPVIPYPLPDPDTTPPDSNNPVKVYIMSGQSNMVGFGMVGGSELGTLNTITKVENKFPNLVDEAGAWTVRNDVMYRGVISAIGDGPLTPGFGASSSVSGPELGFGHVMGYYHDEPVLLIKTSIGNRSIGWDYCPPGTPQFDYDGYTYAAYGQSPDRWLIGTTPDPINWYAGKQYDDCFMDEADWAPIATTLGFGPVFNVVDILDNFATEYPEYASQDFEIAGFVWWQGHKDQYEPMASRYEQNMVNFIKEIRAYYENRYPD
;
A
#
# COMPACT_ATOMS: atom_id res chain seq x y z
N MET A 1 -6.49 48.95 24.54
CA MET A 1 -5.55 50.01 24.13
C MET A 1 -4.63 49.42 23.07
N ASN A 2 -4.62 50.05 21.89
CA ASN A 2 -3.68 49.98 20.76
C ASN A 2 -3.14 48.62 20.29
N TYR A 3 -3.66 48.21 19.11
CA TYR A 3 -3.04 47.30 18.16
C TYR A 3 -2.14 48.09 17.21
N THR A 4 -0.82 47.82 17.22
CA THR A 4 0.06 48.07 16.07
C THR A 4 1.32 47.21 16.18
N ALA A 5 1.71 46.62 15.04
CA ALA A 5 2.92 45.86 14.73
C ALA A 5 3.02 44.43 15.32
N VAL A 6 2.70 43.41 14.51
CA VAL A 6 3.67 42.54 13.82
C VAL A 6 2.90 41.77 12.73
N SER A 7 3.13 42.12 11.48
CA SER A 7 2.74 41.36 10.29
C SER A 7 4.01 40.79 9.67
N GLN A 8 4.43 39.62 10.14
CA GLN A 8 5.40 38.71 9.51
C GLN A 8 5.63 37.56 10.50
N GLU A 9 4.76 36.54 10.46
CA GLU A 9 4.95 35.18 11.00
C GLU A 9 3.60 34.45 10.87
N LYS A 10 3.28 33.99 9.65
CA LYS A 10 2.07 33.18 9.39
C LYS A 10 2.33 31.75 8.91
N GLY A 11 3.59 31.33 8.74
CA GLY A 11 3.93 29.96 8.34
C GLY A 11 4.20 28.98 9.51
N GLN A 12 4.76 29.45 10.63
CA GLN A 12 5.14 28.56 11.75
C GLN A 12 4.10 28.42 12.86
N SER A 13 3.00 29.18 12.82
CA SER A 13 1.99 29.18 13.88
C SER A 13 0.96 28.07 13.72
N VAL A 14 0.74 27.52 12.53
CA VAL A 14 -0.27 26.46 12.31
C VAL A 14 0.21 25.09 12.83
N GLN A 15 1.49 24.74 12.64
CA GLN A 15 2.05 23.51 13.22
C GLN A 15 2.27 23.62 14.73
N LYS A 16 2.76 24.76 15.24
CA LYS A 16 2.90 24.97 16.69
C LYS A 16 1.55 25.01 17.41
N CYS A 17 0.49 25.53 16.79
CA CYS A 17 -0.86 25.49 17.35
C CYS A 17 -1.50 24.10 17.26
N ARG A 18 -1.27 23.31 16.20
CA ARG A 18 -1.73 21.90 16.13
C ARG A 18 -1.02 21.00 17.13
N LEU A 19 0.28 21.20 17.35
CA LEU A 19 1.07 20.44 18.33
C LEU A 19 0.73 20.83 19.78
N LEU A 20 0.45 22.12 20.07
CA LEU A 20 -0.05 22.54 21.38
C LEU A 20 -1.48 22.07 21.66
N LEU A 21 -2.35 21.98 20.64
CA LEU A 21 -3.71 21.46 20.78
C LEU A 21 -3.70 19.95 21.06
N LEU A 22 -2.84 19.19 20.37
CA LEU A 22 -2.66 17.75 20.63
C LEU A 22 -2.05 17.49 22.02
N PHE A 23 -1.11 18.33 22.47
CA PHE A 23 -0.56 18.26 23.83
C PHE A 23 -1.57 18.67 24.92
N TYR A 24 -2.47 19.62 24.67
CA TYR A 24 -3.54 19.96 25.61
C TYR A 24 -4.58 18.84 25.71
N VAL A 25 -4.87 18.17 24.59
CA VAL A 25 -5.82 17.03 24.53
C VAL A 25 -5.22 15.77 25.18
N ILE A 26 -3.92 15.51 25.03
CA ILE A 26 -3.26 14.36 25.68
C ILE A 26 -3.03 14.61 27.18
N ALA A 27 -2.62 15.83 27.59
CA ALA A 27 -2.42 16.15 29.01
C ALA A 27 -3.73 16.17 29.83
N PHE A 28 -4.87 16.50 29.21
CA PHE A 28 -6.20 16.36 29.83
C PHE A 28 -6.69 14.91 29.86
N LYS A 29 -6.22 14.04 28.96
CA LYS A 29 -6.58 12.62 28.91
C LYS A 29 -5.85 11.77 29.97
N GLU A 30 -4.68 12.19 30.47
CA GLU A 30 -3.86 11.39 31.38
C GLU A 30 -3.61 11.96 32.80
N ASN A 31 -4.20 13.11 33.19
CA ASN A 31 -4.11 13.65 34.57
C ASN A 31 -2.68 13.80 35.15
N ILE A 32 -1.65 14.04 34.32
CA ILE A 32 -0.26 14.13 34.80
C ILE A 32 0.09 15.57 35.25
N ILE A 33 0.33 15.77 36.55
CA ILE A 33 0.98 17.00 37.06
C ILE A 33 2.48 16.95 36.74
N ILE A 34 2.90 17.65 35.68
CA ILE A 34 4.31 17.65 35.23
C ILE A 34 5.12 18.72 35.98
N THR A 35 6.05 18.29 36.83
CA THR A 35 7.12 19.17 37.36
C THR A 35 8.28 19.28 36.36
N ARG A 36 8.95 20.45 36.34
CA ARG A 36 10.02 20.84 35.38
C ARG A 36 11.17 19.82 35.18
N SER A 37 11.33 18.84 36.08
CA SER A 37 12.36 17.80 36.00
C SER A 37 12.07 16.72 34.95
N ARG A 38 10.81 16.36 34.71
CA ARG A 38 10.42 15.26 33.78
C ARG A 38 10.33 15.67 32.31
N ILE A 39 10.33 16.97 32.01
CA ILE A 39 10.31 17.50 30.64
C ILE A 39 11.54 17.05 29.84
N LYS A 40 12.72 16.93 30.48
CA LYS A 40 13.95 16.50 29.81
C LYS A 40 14.00 15.01 29.49
N THR A 41 13.35 14.18 30.29
CA THR A 41 13.29 12.72 30.07
C THR A 41 12.24 12.36 29.02
N VAL A 42 11.11 13.06 28.99
CA VAL A 42 10.07 12.85 27.97
C VAL A 42 10.52 13.34 26.60
N LEU A 43 11.23 14.48 26.51
CA LEU A 43 11.87 14.94 25.25
C LEU A 43 12.87 13.93 24.67
N ALA A 44 13.52 13.11 25.50
CA ALA A 44 14.41 12.05 25.06
C ALA A 44 13.66 10.80 24.55
N PHE A 45 12.49 10.51 25.11
CA PHE A 45 11.64 9.38 24.68
C PHE A 45 10.78 9.71 23.45
N THR A 46 10.32 10.95 23.27
CA THR A 46 9.67 11.37 22.02
C THR A 46 10.66 11.47 20.87
N ALA A 47 11.93 11.82 21.11
CA ALA A 47 12.97 11.70 20.09
C ALA A 47 13.21 10.24 19.66
N LEU A 48 13.04 9.28 20.57
CA LEU A 48 13.17 7.84 20.30
C LEU A 48 11.93 7.26 19.60
N ALA A 49 10.72 7.72 19.94
CA ALA A 49 9.48 7.27 19.30
C ALA A 49 9.26 7.88 17.91
N VAL A 50 9.70 9.12 17.68
CA VAL A 50 9.77 9.70 16.33
C VAL A 50 10.80 8.97 15.46
N ALA A 51 11.88 8.42 16.07
CA ALA A 51 12.83 7.58 15.36
C ALA A 51 12.33 6.16 15.07
N ILE A 52 11.24 5.69 15.70
CA ILE A 52 10.64 4.36 15.49
C ILE A 52 9.37 4.42 14.62
N LEU A 53 8.68 5.56 14.57
CA LEU A 53 7.56 5.79 13.64
C LEU A 53 8.02 6.35 12.28
N ALA A 54 9.29 6.70 12.14
CA ALA A 54 9.91 7.05 10.86
C ALA A 54 10.55 5.84 10.14
N THR A 55 10.45 4.62 10.68
CA THR A 55 11.13 3.42 10.15
C THR A 55 10.20 2.47 9.38
N SER A 56 8.99 2.90 8.99
CA SER A 56 8.12 2.16 8.06
C SER A 56 7.67 2.99 6.85
N ALA A 57 8.32 4.13 6.65
CA ALA A 57 8.51 4.76 5.35
C ALA A 57 10.04 4.82 5.23
N ASN A 58 10.66 4.52 4.08
CA ASN A 58 12.10 4.33 3.91
C ASN A 58 12.61 2.91 4.24
N ALA A 59 12.15 1.90 3.50
CA ALA A 59 12.79 0.59 3.47
C ALA A 59 13.15 0.20 2.03
N ALA A 60 14.43 -0.08 1.79
CA ALA A 60 14.95 -0.49 0.49
C ALA A 60 14.30 -1.81 0.04
N THR A 61 13.97 -1.89 -1.25
CA THR A 61 13.49 -3.12 -1.87
C THR A 61 14.67 -3.99 -2.29
N MET A 62 14.43 -5.30 -2.39
CA MET A 62 15.44 -6.28 -2.75
C MET A 62 14.94 -7.14 -3.91
N SER A 63 15.83 -7.48 -4.83
CA SER A 63 15.57 -8.44 -5.91
C SER A 63 16.80 -9.30 -6.21
N ALA A 64 16.59 -10.45 -6.85
CA ALA A 64 17.67 -11.26 -7.41
C ALA A 64 17.33 -11.79 -8.81
N GLY A 65 18.30 -11.79 -9.71
CA GLY A 65 18.12 -12.29 -11.08
C GLY A 65 19.44 -12.75 -11.71
N LEU A 66 19.36 -13.52 -12.79
CA LEU A 66 20.56 -13.99 -13.53
C LEU A 66 21.17 -12.91 -14.42
N THR A 67 20.41 -11.85 -14.70
CA THR A 67 20.85 -10.72 -15.53
C THR A 67 21.54 -9.68 -14.65
N ALA A 68 22.75 -9.28 -15.04
CA ALA A 68 23.45 -8.18 -14.40
C ALA A 68 22.72 -6.86 -14.70
N PRO A 69 22.61 -5.94 -13.73
CA PRO A 69 22.15 -4.59 -14.04
C PRO A 69 23.05 -3.94 -15.11
N PRO A 70 22.46 -3.12 -16.01
CA PRO A 70 23.23 -2.38 -16.98
C PRO A 70 24.19 -1.40 -16.27
N VAL A 71 25.38 -1.22 -16.84
CA VAL A 71 26.35 -0.20 -16.41
C VAL A 71 26.40 0.86 -17.50
N ASP A 72 26.01 2.09 -17.18
CA ASP A 72 25.84 3.16 -18.15
C ASP A 72 27.00 4.17 -18.18
N GLY A 73 26.82 5.26 -18.93
CA GLY A 73 27.82 6.32 -19.05
C GLY A 73 28.02 7.15 -17.79
N GLU A 74 26.97 7.37 -17.00
CA GLU A 74 26.98 8.16 -15.75
C GLU A 74 27.65 7.39 -14.62
N ASP A 75 27.36 6.10 -14.54
CA ASP A 75 28.10 5.11 -13.77
C ASP A 75 29.60 5.29 -14.05
N ILE A 76 30.03 5.06 -15.29
CA ILE A 76 31.43 5.06 -15.71
C ILE A 76 32.11 6.43 -15.52
N ALA A 77 31.42 7.53 -15.81
CA ALA A 77 31.94 8.89 -15.72
C ALA A 77 32.27 9.30 -14.27
N ASN A 78 31.49 8.82 -13.31
CA ASN A 78 31.68 9.11 -11.90
C ASN A 78 32.65 8.16 -11.18
N TYR A 79 33.07 7.05 -11.82
CA TYR A 79 33.98 6.08 -11.20
C TYR A 79 35.47 6.46 -11.20
N GLY A 80 35.91 7.37 -12.07
CA GLY A 80 37.32 7.77 -12.22
C GLY A 80 38.27 6.62 -12.61
N THR A 81 39.45 6.94 -13.16
CA THR A 81 40.48 5.92 -13.43
C THR A 81 41.10 5.42 -12.12
N VAL A 82 40.60 4.32 -11.55
CA VAL A 82 41.17 3.72 -10.34
C VAL A 82 42.37 2.84 -10.69
N THR A 83 43.55 3.45 -10.79
CA THR A 83 44.83 2.73 -10.81
C THR A 83 45.40 2.64 -9.39
N GLY A 84 45.19 1.52 -8.68
CA GLY A 84 45.86 1.26 -7.40
C GLY A 84 45.06 0.40 -6.41
N THR A 85 45.77 -0.48 -5.70
CA THR A 85 45.26 -1.51 -4.78
C THR A 85 44.70 -0.99 -3.46
N ASP A 86 43.60 -1.60 -3.01
CA ASP A 86 42.95 -1.55 -1.68
C ASP A 86 42.31 -0.22 -1.24
N LYS A 87 40.98 -0.13 -1.40
CA LYS A 87 40.11 0.95 -0.88
C LYS A 87 39.15 0.40 0.18
N TRP A 88 39.54 0.45 1.45
CA TRP A 88 38.77 -0.03 2.61
C TRP A 88 38.78 1.03 3.71
N TRP A 89 37.73 1.10 4.52
CA TRP A 89 37.72 1.88 5.76
C TRP A 89 37.64 0.99 7.00
N SER A 90 37.91 1.54 8.18
CA SER A 90 37.77 0.79 9.44
C SER A 90 37.45 1.72 10.60
N ASP A 91 36.33 1.50 11.28
CA ASP A 91 35.96 2.27 12.48
C ASP A 91 36.97 2.03 13.63
N ALA A 92 37.62 3.10 14.08
CA ALA A 92 38.73 3.07 15.02
C ALA A 92 38.27 2.94 16.48
N LYS A 93 37.76 1.77 16.86
CA LYS A 93 37.79 1.28 18.26
C LYS A 93 38.18 -0.21 18.30
N THR A 94 39.48 -0.44 18.23
CA THR A 94 40.19 -1.65 18.73
C THR A 94 39.75 -3.04 18.20
N SER A 95 40.27 -3.54 17.06
CA SER A 95 40.70 -4.98 16.90
C SER A 95 41.15 -5.52 15.50
N GLY A 96 41.12 -4.77 14.40
CA GLY A 96 41.95 -5.10 13.20
C GLY A 96 41.30 -5.85 12.01
N ARG A 97 40.77 -5.04 11.06
CA ARG A 97 40.43 -5.26 9.61
C ARG A 97 39.06 -5.88 9.26
N PRO A 98 38.47 -5.56 8.08
CA PRO A 98 38.11 -4.26 7.46
C PRO A 98 36.57 -3.96 7.59
N LYS A 99 36.11 -2.73 7.33
CA LYS A 99 34.66 -2.38 7.29
C LYS A 99 34.33 -1.62 6.00
N GLY A 100 33.52 -2.20 5.12
CA GLY A 100 32.95 -1.55 3.93
C GLY A 100 33.90 -1.27 2.75
N GLN A 101 33.31 -0.98 1.58
CA GLN A 101 34.00 -0.58 0.34
C GLN A 101 33.91 0.95 0.18
N THR A 102 34.95 1.61 -0.37
CA THR A 102 34.88 3.04 -0.72
C THR A 102 34.84 3.32 -2.22
N PHE A 103 34.15 4.40 -2.58
CA PHE A 103 34.11 4.97 -3.92
C PHE A 103 34.22 6.50 -3.83
N THR A 104 34.60 7.14 -4.94
CA THR A 104 34.76 8.60 -5.01
C THR A 104 33.86 9.11 -6.11
N THR A 105 32.99 10.06 -5.82
CA THR A 105 32.13 10.69 -6.83
C THR A 105 32.92 11.59 -7.77
N GLY A 106 32.41 11.78 -8.99
CA GLY A 106 33.01 12.61 -10.03
C GLY A 106 32.89 14.11 -9.80
N GLY A 107 33.04 14.89 -10.87
CA GLY A 107 33.05 16.35 -10.82
C GLY A 107 31.69 16.99 -10.51
N THR A 108 30.62 16.21 -10.60
CA THR A 108 29.21 16.59 -10.42
C THR A 108 28.59 15.84 -9.24
N GLU A 109 27.43 16.33 -8.79
CA GLU A 109 26.61 15.66 -7.77
C GLU A 109 25.83 14.53 -8.43
N VAL A 110 25.68 13.40 -7.72
CA VAL A 110 25.01 12.19 -8.22
C VAL A 110 24.09 11.62 -7.16
N MET A 111 23.04 10.89 -7.55
CA MET A 111 22.22 10.12 -6.63
C MET A 111 22.56 8.64 -6.71
N LEU A 112 22.77 8.03 -5.56
CA LEU A 112 22.84 6.58 -5.43
C LEU A 112 21.42 6.02 -5.31
N ARG A 113 20.99 5.24 -6.30
CA ARG A 113 19.66 4.59 -6.32
C ARG A 113 19.72 3.16 -5.83
N ALA A 114 20.70 2.39 -6.30
CA ALA A 114 20.82 0.99 -5.97
C ALA A 114 22.26 0.54 -5.82
N LEU A 115 22.43 -0.60 -5.18
CA LEU A 115 23.71 -1.28 -5.01
C LEU A 115 23.51 -2.78 -5.30
N THR A 116 24.42 -3.34 -6.10
CA THR A 116 24.31 -4.71 -6.58
C THR A 116 25.54 -5.53 -6.22
N TYR A 117 25.31 -6.78 -5.80
CA TYR A 117 26.33 -7.77 -5.51
C TYR A 117 26.02 -9.07 -6.24
N GLN A 118 27.05 -9.84 -6.62
CA GLN A 118 26.85 -11.17 -7.21
C GLN A 118 26.89 -12.26 -6.13
N ILE A 119 25.84 -13.08 -6.07
CA ILE A 119 25.65 -14.17 -5.11
C ILE A 119 26.48 -15.38 -5.54
N THR A 120 27.21 -16.03 -4.64
CA THR A 120 27.99 -17.24 -5.01
C THR A 120 27.88 -18.43 -4.09
N SER A 121 27.09 -18.29 -3.05
CA SER A 121 26.78 -19.42 -2.19
C SER A 121 25.80 -20.35 -2.90
N THR A 122 26.08 -21.65 -2.89
CA THR A 122 25.10 -22.70 -3.22
C THR A 122 24.10 -22.94 -2.07
N GLN A 123 24.26 -22.25 -0.94
CA GLN A 123 23.30 -22.30 0.17
C GLN A 123 22.15 -21.34 -0.13
N LYS A 124 20.96 -21.92 -0.34
CA LYS A 124 19.70 -21.18 -0.46
C LYS A 124 19.48 -20.35 0.80
N ALA A 125 19.14 -19.07 0.66
CA ALA A 125 18.55 -18.37 1.79
C ALA A 125 17.07 -18.75 1.91
N GLU A 126 16.68 -19.14 3.11
CA GLU A 126 15.27 -19.24 3.51
C GLU A 126 14.68 -17.82 3.62
N PRO A 127 13.41 -17.60 3.24
CA PRO A 127 12.77 -16.29 3.24
C PRO A 127 12.67 -15.66 4.64
N THR A 128 12.63 -14.33 4.68
CA THR A 128 12.54 -13.43 5.85
C THR A 128 13.89 -13.14 6.55
N LYS A 129 14.76 -12.39 5.89
CA LYS A 129 15.96 -11.76 6.48
C LYS A 129 15.88 -10.25 6.35
N THR A 130 16.30 -9.52 7.39
CA THR A 130 16.41 -8.05 7.33
C THR A 130 17.86 -7.63 7.33
N TYR A 131 18.19 -6.69 6.45
CA TYR A 131 19.49 -6.06 6.28
C TYR A 131 19.38 -4.56 6.63
N VAL A 132 20.52 -3.98 6.99
CA VAL A 132 20.74 -2.54 7.14
C VAL A 132 21.85 -2.14 6.18
N ILE A 133 21.56 -1.16 5.33
CA ILE A 133 22.48 -0.52 4.42
C ILE A 133 22.91 0.79 5.06
N ARG A 134 24.20 1.11 5.02
CA ARG A 134 24.78 2.36 5.52
C ARG A 134 25.68 2.97 4.48
N VAL A 135 25.54 4.28 4.29
CA VAL A 135 26.44 5.07 3.45
C VAL A 135 26.98 6.25 4.27
N GLY A 136 28.25 6.56 4.12
CA GLY A 136 28.95 7.55 4.94
C GLY A 136 30.14 8.15 4.24
N THR A 137 30.57 9.34 4.65
CA THR A 137 31.84 9.91 4.17
C THR A 137 33.01 9.21 4.84
N VAL A 138 34.12 9.07 4.11
CA VAL A 138 35.33 8.44 4.62
C VAL A 138 36.49 9.43 4.61
N ASP A 139 37.05 9.67 5.80
CA ASP A 139 38.28 10.45 5.94
C ASP A 139 39.49 9.53 5.77
N ILE A 140 40.02 9.44 4.55
CA ILE A 140 41.13 8.53 4.16
C ILE A 140 42.33 8.56 5.14
N PRO A 141 42.83 9.72 5.59
CA PRO A 141 43.98 9.79 6.50
C PRO A 141 43.73 9.17 7.88
N THR A 142 42.48 9.11 8.32
CA THR A 142 42.11 8.58 9.65
C THR A 142 41.31 7.28 9.58
N ALA A 143 40.91 6.84 8.37
CA ALA A 143 39.99 5.74 8.11
C ALA A 143 38.64 5.87 8.85
N THR A 144 38.24 7.10 9.19
CA THR A 144 37.01 7.36 9.94
C THR A 144 35.82 7.39 9.00
N PHE A 145 34.84 6.54 9.25
CA PHE A 145 33.55 6.55 8.57
C PHE A 145 32.54 7.37 9.36
N THR A 146 31.95 8.35 8.68
CA THR A 146 30.86 9.14 9.22
C THR A 146 29.60 8.80 8.44
N GLN A 147 28.73 7.99 9.05
CA GLN A 147 27.44 7.63 8.45
C GLN A 147 26.64 8.90 8.14
N ILE A 148 26.20 9.03 6.90
CA ILE A 148 25.29 10.10 6.44
C ILE A 148 23.91 9.57 6.06
N TYR A 149 23.80 8.25 5.86
CA TYR A 149 22.58 7.59 5.43
C TYR A 149 22.50 6.16 5.99
N SER A 150 21.28 5.70 6.27
CA SER A 150 21.03 4.31 6.62
C SER A 150 19.58 3.93 6.32
N GLU A 151 19.40 2.71 5.82
CA GLU A 151 18.08 2.18 5.47
C GLU A 151 18.02 0.67 5.76
N THR A 152 16.83 0.12 6.00
CA THR A 152 16.61 -1.32 6.17
C THR A 152 16.05 -1.95 4.89
N ALA A 153 16.38 -3.21 4.63
CA ALA A 153 15.82 -3.98 3.50
C ALA A 153 15.39 -5.37 3.97
N THR A 154 14.22 -5.86 3.56
CA THR A 154 13.73 -7.20 3.94
C THR A 154 13.62 -8.11 2.72
N GLN A 155 14.33 -9.24 2.79
CA GLN A 155 14.29 -10.30 1.80
C GLN A 155 13.07 -11.20 2.01
N ASN A 156 12.19 -11.26 1.01
CA ASN A 156 11.02 -12.13 0.98
C ASN A 156 11.09 -13.24 -0.09
N PHE A 157 12.20 -13.35 -0.81
CA PHE A 157 12.40 -14.31 -1.90
C PHE A 157 13.62 -15.20 -1.65
N THR A 158 13.71 -16.33 -2.36
CA THR A 158 14.91 -17.19 -2.37
C THR A 158 15.84 -16.80 -3.51
N TRP A 159 17.14 -17.05 -3.37
CA TRP A 159 18.13 -16.83 -4.43
C TRP A 159 18.91 -18.10 -4.78
N ASN A 160 19.56 -18.05 -5.94
CA ASN A 160 20.51 -19.05 -6.43
C ASN A 160 21.94 -18.49 -6.50
N ALA A 161 22.90 -19.40 -6.57
CA ALA A 161 24.27 -19.03 -6.91
C ALA A 161 24.30 -18.40 -8.32
N SER A 162 25.19 -17.43 -8.52
CA SER A 162 25.43 -16.65 -9.74
C SER A 162 24.41 -15.56 -10.06
N GLU A 163 23.28 -15.46 -9.33
CA GLU A 163 22.36 -14.33 -9.43
C GLU A 163 22.97 -13.03 -8.90
N TYR A 164 22.48 -11.90 -9.39
CA TYR A 164 22.78 -10.56 -8.94
C TYR A 164 21.72 -10.12 -7.94
N MET A 165 22.14 -9.86 -6.71
CA MET A 165 21.31 -9.29 -5.66
C MET A 165 21.38 -7.77 -5.74
N THR A 166 20.24 -7.13 -5.94
CA THR A 166 20.13 -5.67 -6.01
C THR A 166 19.31 -5.16 -4.84
N TRP A 167 19.85 -4.15 -4.15
CA TRP A 167 19.12 -3.37 -3.16
C TRP A 167 18.82 -2.00 -3.76
N THR A 168 17.54 -1.68 -3.92
CA THR A 168 17.08 -0.38 -4.41
C THR A 168 16.63 0.45 -3.22
N LEU A 169 17.27 1.60 -3.00
CA LEU A 169 16.99 2.48 -1.87
C LEU A 169 15.60 3.12 -2.05
N ASP A 170 14.77 3.15 -1.00
CA ASP A 170 13.44 3.81 -1.05
C ASP A 170 13.62 5.33 -1.17
N THR A 171 14.67 5.86 -0.54
CA THR A 171 15.11 7.24 -0.72
C THR A 171 16.50 7.25 -1.37
N PRO A 172 16.60 7.53 -2.68
CA PRO A 172 17.88 7.73 -3.34
C PRO A 172 18.74 8.77 -2.63
N LEU A 173 20.03 8.46 -2.47
CA LEU A 173 20.94 9.27 -1.66
C LEU A 173 21.73 10.24 -2.54
N LEU A 174 21.51 11.54 -2.36
CA LEU A 174 22.32 12.58 -3.00
C LEU A 174 23.75 12.61 -2.42
N LEU A 175 24.72 12.48 -3.32
CA LEU A 175 26.15 12.47 -3.03
C LEU A 175 26.82 13.72 -3.59
N SER A 176 27.65 14.35 -2.77
CA SER A 176 28.39 15.55 -3.13
C SER A 176 29.46 15.23 -4.18
N PRO A 177 29.81 16.18 -5.07
CA PRO A 177 30.91 16.01 -6.02
C PRO A 177 32.26 15.81 -5.32
N ASN A 178 33.19 15.12 -5.99
CA ASN A 178 34.59 14.92 -5.57
C ASN A 178 34.75 14.43 -4.12
N THR A 179 33.79 13.64 -3.62
CA THR A 179 33.73 13.22 -2.23
C THR A 179 33.92 11.72 -2.12
N GLU A 180 34.72 11.27 -1.14
CA GLU A 180 34.91 9.84 -0.89
C GLU A 180 33.88 9.32 0.11
N TYR A 181 33.15 8.29 -0.32
CA TYR A 181 32.10 7.62 0.42
C TYR A 181 32.47 6.17 0.70
N GLY A 182 31.90 5.61 1.76
CA GLY A 182 31.94 4.21 2.11
C GLY A 182 30.53 3.61 2.14
N ILE A 183 30.41 2.34 1.76
CA ILE A 183 29.18 1.55 1.84
C ILE A 183 29.40 0.36 2.78
N ASP A 184 28.41 0.10 3.62
CA ASP A 184 28.39 -1.03 4.55
C ASP A 184 27.00 -1.64 4.65
N VAL A 185 26.90 -2.95 4.43
CA VAL A 185 25.65 -3.72 4.49
C VAL A 185 25.78 -4.76 5.60
N GLY A 186 24.79 -4.83 6.50
CA GLY A 186 24.80 -5.76 7.62
C GLY A 186 23.42 -6.38 7.89
N MET A 187 23.35 -7.67 8.17
CA MET A 187 22.10 -8.36 8.51
C MET A 187 21.70 -8.09 9.97
N THR A 188 20.46 -7.70 10.22
CA THR A 188 19.95 -7.35 11.56
C THR A 188 18.97 -8.36 12.16
N SER A 189 18.27 -9.16 11.35
CA SER A 189 17.37 -10.21 11.83
C SER A 189 17.16 -11.34 10.81
N SER A 190 16.73 -12.51 11.30
CA SER A 190 16.30 -13.66 10.47
C SER A 190 15.27 -14.50 11.23
N THR A 191 14.27 -15.03 10.52
CA THR A 191 13.31 -16.04 11.05
C THR A 191 13.87 -17.46 11.01
N SER A 192 15.01 -17.68 10.33
CA SER A 192 15.65 -18.99 10.20
C SER A 192 16.62 -19.28 11.35
N ALA A 193 16.86 -20.57 11.64
CA ALA A 193 17.86 -20.99 12.64
C ALA A 193 19.32 -20.66 12.23
N TRP A 194 19.54 -20.13 11.01
CA TRP A 194 20.84 -19.79 10.46
C TRP A 194 21.13 -18.30 10.63
N GLN A 195 21.94 -17.95 11.64
CA GLN A 195 22.32 -16.57 11.96
C GLN A 195 23.58 -16.08 11.21
N THR A 196 24.11 -16.84 10.25
CA THR A 196 25.36 -16.50 9.56
C THR A 196 25.14 -15.85 8.20
N GLY A 197 25.27 -14.52 8.16
CA GLY A 197 25.87 -13.72 7.07
C GLY A 197 25.05 -13.51 5.78
N ILE A 198 25.26 -12.34 5.15
CA ILE A 198 25.05 -12.09 3.71
C ILE A 198 25.62 -13.29 2.93
N PRO A 199 24.95 -13.81 1.88
CA PRO A 199 25.43 -14.99 1.14
C PRO A 199 26.88 -14.79 0.72
N TYR A 200 27.73 -15.80 0.93
CA TYR A 200 29.13 -15.75 0.50
C TYR A 200 29.21 -15.32 -0.98
N ILE A 201 29.86 -14.17 -1.24
CA ILE A 201 30.09 -13.51 -2.54
C ILE A 201 31.42 -14.05 -3.15
N ASN A 202 31.55 -14.10 -4.50
CA ASN A 202 32.50 -14.99 -5.20
C ASN A 202 33.96 -14.77 -4.82
N ARG A 203 34.74 -15.85 -4.84
CA ARG A 203 36.20 -15.83 -4.80
C ARG A 203 36.90 -16.30 -6.09
N THR A 204 36.19 -16.89 -7.04
CA THR A 204 36.83 -17.51 -8.22
C THR A 204 35.90 -17.61 -9.42
N ALA A 205 36.07 -16.74 -10.42
CA ALA A 205 36.11 -17.09 -11.85
C ALA A 205 36.43 -15.83 -12.68
N ASP A 206 37.33 -15.99 -13.65
CA ASP A 206 37.78 -14.98 -14.57
C ASP A 206 36.77 -14.79 -15.74
N GLU A 207 36.71 -13.54 -16.25
CA GLU A 207 36.16 -13.09 -17.56
C GLU A 207 34.70 -12.58 -17.62
N TYR A 208 34.54 -11.25 -17.68
CA TYR A 208 33.52 -10.57 -18.48
C TYR A 208 34.13 -9.35 -19.19
N ALA A 209 33.67 -9.07 -20.41
CA ALA A 209 34.19 -8.03 -21.31
C ALA A 209 33.30 -6.79 -21.25
N GLY A 210 33.80 -5.68 -20.67
CA GLY A 210 33.11 -4.38 -20.77
C GLY A 210 33.34 -3.37 -19.64
N GLY A 211 33.66 -3.80 -18.41
CA GLY A 211 33.77 -2.89 -17.26
C GLY A 211 35.06 -3.05 -16.44
N THR A 212 35.55 -1.95 -15.86
CA THR A 212 36.77 -1.94 -15.02
C THR A 212 36.48 -2.45 -13.60
N ARG A 213 37.35 -3.31 -13.05
CA ARG A 213 37.15 -4.08 -11.80
C ARG A 213 37.59 -3.34 -10.53
N TYR A 214 37.01 -3.69 -9.37
CA TYR A 214 37.54 -3.35 -8.03
C TYR A 214 38.07 -4.62 -7.32
N MET A 215 39.36 -4.65 -6.92
CA MET A 215 40.00 -5.81 -6.27
C MET A 215 40.00 -5.70 -4.73
N SER A 216 39.69 -6.81 -4.04
CA SER A 216 40.03 -7.06 -2.63
C SER A 216 41.31 -7.91 -2.52
N GLY A 217 42.34 -7.45 -1.81
CA GLY A 217 43.57 -8.21 -1.58
C GLY A 217 43.42 -9.48 -0.72
N THR A 218 44.35 -10.43 -0.91
CA THR A 218 44.38 -11.76 -0.30
C THR A 218 44.77 -11.76 1.19
N ALA A 219 43.98 -12.47 2.00
CA ALA A 219 44.21 -12.98 3.37
C ALA A 219 44.22 -11.97 4.55
N GLY A 220 43.22 -12.10 5.44
CA GLY A 220 43.25 -11.52 6.78
C GLY A 220 42.07 -11.97 7.65
N PHE A 221 42.37 -12.72 8.72
CA PHE A 221 41.44 -13.13 9.78
C PHE A 221 41.02 -11.93 10.65
N GLY A 222 39.72 -11.82 11.00
CA GLY A 222 39.15 -10.74 11.81
C GLY A 222 39.04 -11.05 13.31
N ILE A 223 38.85 -9.99 14.11
CA ILE A 223 38.23 -9.96 15.46
C ILE A 223 37.56 -8.57 15.60
N GLY A 224 36.29 -8.46 16.09
CA GLY A 224 35.77 -7.18 16.63
C GLY A 224 34.29 -6.74 16.63
N ASP A 225 33.26 -7.60 16.74
CA ASP A 225 31.92 -7.38 17.37
C ASP A 225 31.15 -8.72 17.33
N ASP A 226 30.66 -9.22 18.47
CA ASP A 226 30.08 -10.57 18.60
C ASP A 226 28.59 -10.65 18.22
N THR A 227 28.01 -9.59 17.66
CA THR A 227 26.61 -9.55 17.20
C THR A 227 26.43 -9.48 15.69
N MET A 228 27.51 -9.35 14.92
CA MET A 228 27.49 -9.23 13.45
C MET A 228 28.61 -10.08 12.85
N ASN A 229 28.25 -11.01 11.96
CA ASN A 229 29.20 -11.95 11.36
C ASN A 229 30.13 -11.28 10.34
N ASN A 230 31.45 -11.50 10.48
CA ASN A 230 32.53 -10.92 9.68
C ASN A 230 32.44 -11.23 8.17
N ILE A 231 32.80 -10.23 7.35
CA ILE A 231 32.92 -10.31 5.90
C ILE A 231 34.41 -10.33 5.50
N SER A 232 34.85 -11.38 4.79
CA SER A 232 36.22 -11.48 4.25
C SER A 232 36.17 -11.69 2.74
N GLY A 233 36.31 -10.60 1.97
CA GLY A 233 36.54 -10.65 0.52
C GLY A 233 35.37 -10.24 -0.38
N ASP A 234 34.47 -9.36 0.07
CA ASP A 234 33.31 -8.95 -0.74
C ASP A 234 33.68 -7.93 -1.83
N MET A 235 32.97 -8.02 -2.96
CA MET A 235 33.05 -7.12 -4.11
C MET A 235 31.65 -6.51 -4.34
N VAL A 236 31.52 -5.18 -4.35
CA VAL A 236 30.34 -4.54 -4.98
C VAL A 236 30.48 -4.76 -6.48
N PHE A 237 29.43 -5.31 -7.09
CA PHE A 237 29.37 -5.58 -8.52
C PHE A 237 29.08 -4.29 -9.30
N HIS A 238 28.14 -3.47 -8.80
CA HIS A 238 27.70 -2.22 -9.43
C HIS A 238 27.06 -1.28 -8.39
N LEU A 239 27.28 0.03 -8.53
CA LEU A 239 26.46 1.07 -7.90
C LEU A 239 25.70 1.79 -9.01
N ASP A 240 24.40 1.89 -8.86
CA ASP A 240 23.53 2.63 -9.76
C ASP A 240 23.55 4.11 -9.37
N LEU A 241 24.35 4.89 -10.12
CA LEU A 241 24.54 6.32 -9.92
C LEU A 241 23.86 7.09 -11.03
N VAL A 242 22.79 7.81 -10.70
CA VAL A 242 22.08 8.65 -11.67
C VAL A 242 22.32 10.13 -11.44
N HIS A 243 22.13 10.93 -12.48
CA HIS A 243 22.07 12.37 -12.32
C HIS A 243 20.89 12.73 -11.37
N PRO A 244 21.02 13.67 -10.43
CA PRO A 244 19.97 13.88 -9.42
C PRO A 244 18.66 14.50 -9.90
N LEU A 245 18.59 14.87 -11.19
CA LEU A 245 17.33 15.23 -11.85
C LEU A 245 16.86 14.12 -12.81
N ASP A 246 17.72 13.16 -13.15
CA ASP A 246 17.46 12.06 -14.09
C ASP A 246 16.83 12.58 -15.40
N PRO A 247 17.61 13.37 -16.17
CA PRO A 247 17.11 14.07 -17.33
C PRO A 247 16.83 13.08 -18.48
N SER A 248 15.69 13.20 -19.13
CA SER A 248 15.49 12.67 -20.48
C SER A 248 15.24 13.84 -21.44
N PRO A 249 15.95 13.96 -22.58
CA PRO A 249 17.09 13.14 -22.97
C PRO A 249 18.29 13.28 -22.02
N ASP A 250 19.06 12.20 -21.88
CA ASP A 250 20.29 12.18 -21.07
C ASP A 250 21.26 13.30 -21.49
N ASP A 251 22.10 13.75 -20.56
CA ASP A 251 23.11 14.78 -20.86
C ASP A 251 24.13 14.26 -21.89
N GLY A 252 24.10 14.84 -23.08
CA GLY A 252 24.89 14.42 -24.23
C GLY A 252 24.21 13.39 -25.13
N ALA A 253 22.94 13.07 -24.91
CA ALA A 253 22.18 12.16 -25.77
C ALA A 253 22.08 12.71 -27.20
N THR A 254 22.07 11.81 -28.19
CA THR A 254 21.61 12.14 -29.54
C THR A 254 20.17 11.71 -29.64
N VAL A 255 19.29 12.63 -29.99
CA VAL A 255 17.84 12.39 -30.04
C VAL A 255 17.25 12.78 -31.38
N PRO A 256 16.09 12.23 -31.70
CA PRO A 256 15.35 12.54 -32.90
C PRO A 256 14.97 14.00 -33.15
N ALA A 257 14.83 14.37 -34.43
CA ALA A 257 14.23 15.64 -34.82
C ALA A 257 12.71 15.58 -34.64
N GLY A 258 12.11 16.63 -34.08
CA GLY A 258 10.66 16.70 -33.91
C GLY A 258 10.25 17.24 -32.54
N ASN A 259 9.20 16.66 -31.97
CA ASN A 259 8.77 16.98 -30.61
C ASN A 259 9.56 16.10 -29.64
N VAL A 260 10.45 16.72 -28.89
CA VAL A 260 11.26 16.03 -27.87
C VAL A 260 10.61 16.31 -26.52
N GLU A 261 10.26 15.26 -25.80
CA GLU A 261 9.88 15.40 -24.40
C GLU A 261 11.15 15.60 -23.56
N LEU A 262 11.22 16.71 -22.85
CA LEU A 262 12.21 16.94 -21.81
C LEU A 262 11.59 16.53 -20.48
N SER A 263 12.11 15.53 -19.78
CA SER A 263 11.60 15.09 -18.49
C SER A 263 12.69 14.98 -17.42
N TRP A 264 12.27 15.02 -16.16
CA TRP A 264 13.11 14.90 -14.98
C TRP A 264 12.29 14.26 -13.86
N THR A 265 12.73 13.10 -13.40
CA THR A 265 11.94 12.27 -12.47
C THR A 265 12.29 12.52 -11.01
N ASN A 266 13.49 13.04 -10.74
CA ASN A 266 14.02 13.17 -9.38
C ASN A 266 13.89 14.61 -8.85
N LEU A 267 12.75 14.90 -8.20
CA LEU A 267 12.58 16.14 -7.44
C LEU A 267 13.15 15.98 -6.00
N PRO A 268 13.73 17.03 -5.38
CA PRO A 268 14.37 16.91 -4.07
C PRO A 268 13.38 16.47 -2.97
N ALA A 269 13.59 15.29 -2.39
CA ALA A 269 12.72 14.65 -1.38
C ALA A 269 12.54 15.40 -0.04
N ASN A 270 13.11 16.61 0.13
CA ASN A 270 13.19 17.33 1.40
C ASN A 270 12.36 18.63 1.47
N VAL A 271 11.45 18.86 0.53
CA VAL A 271 10.57 20.02 0.57
C VAL A 271 9.12 19.59 0.41
N GLY A 272 8.29 19.94 1.39
CA GLY A 272 6.88 19.56 1.42
C GLY A 272 6.19 19.95 0.12
N SER A 273 5.74 18.92 -0.60
CA SER A 273 4.81 18.86 -1.73
C SER A 273 4.85 19.86 -2.89
N ASP A 274 5.55 20.99 -2.82
CA ASP A 274 5.34 22.14 -3.70
C ASP A 274 6.69 22.71 -4.23
N VAL A 275 7.22 22.15 -5.32
CA VAL A 275 8.43 22.64 -6.02
C VAL A 275 8.04 23.39 -7.29
N TRP A 276 8.52 24.61 -7.46
CA TRP A 276 8.28 25.40 -8.67
C TRP A 276 9.43 25.19 -9.66
N VAL A 277 9.08 24.93 -10.93
CA VAL A 277 10.04 24.61 -11.99
C VAL A 277 9.95 25.61 -13.14
N ASP A 278 11.12 26.15 -13.53
CA ASP A 278 11.31 26.85 -14.81
C ASP A 278 12.16 25.96 -15.72
N VAL A 279 11.73 25.79 -16.98
CA VAL A 279 12.49 25.05 -18.00
C VAL A 279 12.92 25.99 -19.10
N TRP A 280 14.20 25.91 -19.46
CA TRP A 280 14.81 26.68 -20.54
C TRP A 280 15.26 25.76 -21.66
N PHE A 281 15.14 26.21 -22.90
CA PHE A 281 15.45 25.46 -24.10
C PHE A 281 15.95 26.37 -25.23
N GLY A 282 16.89 25.87 -26.04
CA GLY A 282 17.28 26.49 -27.30
C GLY A 282 18.65 26.03 -27.83
N THR A 283 19.11 26.62 -28.94
CA THR A 283 20.31 26.14 -29.66
C THR A 283 21.63 26.74 -29.16
N HIS A 284 21.58 27.70 -28.22
CA HIS A 284 22.78 28.27 -27.62
C HIS A 284 22.49 28.84 -26.23
N PRO A 285 23.27 28.48 -25.18
CA PRO A 285 22.95 28.76 -23.76
C PRO A 285 23.08 30.24 -23.34
N VAL A 286 23.26 31.16 -24.30
CA VAL A 286 23.47 32.59 -24.07
C VAL A 286 22.70 33.44 -25.06
N THR A 287 22.76 33.10 -26.35
CA THR A 287 22.16 33.92 -27.42
C THR A 287 20.79 33.42 -27.87
N ASP A 288 20.46 32.15 -27.62
CA ASP A 288 19.22 31.50 -28.04
C ASP A 288 18.79 30.47 -26.99
N PHE A 289 18.48 30.96 -25.78
CA PHE A 289 18.06 30.13 -24.64
C PHE A 289 16.84 30.76 -24.00
N THR A 290 15.68 30.21 -24.32
CA THR A 290 14.38 30.78 -23.97
C THR A 290 13.68 29.92 -22.94
N ARG A 291 12.88 30.54 -22.09
CA ARG A 291 12.10 29.82 -21.08
C ARG A 291 10.83 29.26 -21.72
N VAL A 292 10.67 27.94 -21.70
CA VAL A 292 9.55 27.20 -22.29
C VAL A 292 8.48 26.79 -21.26
N VAL A 293 8.87 26.68 -19.98
CA VAL A 293 7.94 26.53 -18.84
C VAL A 293 8.18 27.66 -17.87
N ASP A 294 7.11 28.35 -17.44
CA ASP A 294 7.16 29.43 -16.45
C ASP A 294 6.45 28.97 -15.17
N ALA A 295 7.24 28.68 -14.14
CA ALA A 295 6.84 28.50 -12.77
C ALA A 295 5.58 27.65 -12.64
N ASN A 296 5.68 26.40 -13.07
CA ASN A 296 4.64 25.41 -12.82
C ASN A 296 5.01 24.56 -11.59
N LEU A 297 4.00 24.25 -10.80
CA LEU A 297 4.14 23.45 -9.58
C LEU A 297 4.28 21.97 -9.95
N ASN A 298 5.33 21.31 -9.47
CA ASN A 298 5.57 19.87 -9.60
C ASN A 298 5.56 19.37 -11.05
N THR A 299 5.90 20.21 -12.02
CA THR A 299 6.11 19.75 -13.39
C THR A 299 7.33 18.85 -13.44
N THR A 300 7.21 17.72 -14.12
CA THR A 300 8.26 16.72 -14.32
C THR A 300 8.59 16.49 -15.79
N SER A 301 7.81 17.04 -16.72
CA SER A 301 8.16 17.04 -18.14
C SER A 301 7.58 18.22 -18.94
N VAL A 302 8.16 18.46 -20.11
CA VAL A 302 7.67 19.40 -21.13
C VAL A 302 8.09 18.96 -22.52
N THR A 303 7.15 18.94 -23.46
CA THR A 303 7.46 18.74 -24.88
C THR A 303 7.94 20.03 -25.52
N VAL A 304 9.10 19.98 -26.19
CA VAL A 304 9.67 21.08 -26.97
C VAL A 304 9.80 20.69 -28.44
N SER A 305 9.71 21.67 -29.34
CA SER A 305 10.00 21.43 -30.75
C SER A 305 11.50 21.61 -30.99
N ALA A 306 12.18 20.51 -31.29
CA ALA A 306 13.59 20.43 -31.65
C ALA A 306 13.71 19.99 -33.12
N PRO A 307 13.55 20.92 -34.11
CA PRO A 307 13.88 20.61 -35.49
C PRO A 307 15.38 20.30 -35.67
N VAL A 308 15.81 19.84 -36.84
CA VAL A 308 17.21 19.47 -37.08
C VAL A 308 18.19 20.60 -36.73
N ALA A 309 19.13 20.34 -35.81
CA ALA A 309 20.24 21.24 -35.48
C ALA A 309 21.39 20.48 -34.79
N ASP A 310 22.63 20.93 -35.03
CA ASP A 310 23.84 20.30 -34.47
C ASP A 310 23.80 20.11 -32.94
N THR A 311 23.19 21.03 -32.16
CA THR A 311 23.16 20.93 -30.69
C THR A 311 22.01 21.73 -30.10
N TYR A 312 21.29 21.12 -29.17
CA TYR A 312 20.33 21.76 -28.29
C TYR A 312 20.82 21.77 -26.85
N TYR A 313 20.42 22.82 -26.14
CA TYR A 313 20.65 23.01 -24.72
C TYR A 313 19.31 23.10 -24.03
N TRP A 314 19.22 22.53 -22.83
CA TRP A 314 18.09 22.75 -21.95
C TRP A 314 18.54 22.88 -20.49
N ARG A 315 17.69 23.45 -19.63
CA ARG A 315 18.01 23.65 -18.20
C ARG A 315 16.76 23.61 -17.37
N VAL A 316 16.86 22.95 -16.23
CA VAL A 316 15.83 22.92 -15.19
C VAL A 316 16.28 23.78 -14.02
N ASP A 317 15.45 24.75 -13.65
CA ASP A 317 15.61 25.57 -12.45
C ASP A 317 14.56 25.20 -11.42
N LEU A 318 15.02 24.89 -10.21
CA LEU A 318 14.16 24.56 -9.08
C LEU A 318 14.12 25.70 -8.07
N TYR A 319 12.93 25.97 -7.53
CA TYR A 319 12.66 26.98 -6.50
C TYR A 319 11.82 26.41 -5.35
N LEU A 320 12.12 26.83 -4.11
CA LEU A 320 11.29 26.54 -2.92
C LEU A 320 10.27 27.67 -2.69
N GLU A 321 9.05 27.31 -2.28
CA GLU A 321 7.92 28.19 -1.87
C GLU A 321 8.10 29.71 -2.07
N GLY A 322 7.34 30.29 -3.02
CA GLY A 322 7.03 31.71 -3.04
C GLY A 322 7.75 32.54 -4.11
N THR A 323 7.29 32.38 -5.36
CA THR A 323 7.56 33.15 -6.60
C THR A 323 8.96 33.03 -7.24
N PRO A 324 9.04 32.75 -8.57
CA PRO A 324 10.26 32.47 -9.36
C PRO A 324 11.16 33.70 -9.61
N THR A 325 11.20 34.67 -8.69
CA THR A 325 11.85 35.97 -8.91
C THR A 325 13.25 36.09 -8.29
N GLY A 326 13.88 34.97 -7.93
CA GLY A 326 15.21 34.90 -7.31
C GLY A 326 16.19 33.97 -8.05
N ASP A 327 17.40 33.81 -7.52
CA ASP A 327 18.35 32.79 -8.00
C ASP A 327 17.78 31.39 -7.66
N PRO A 328 17.81 30.43 -8.59
CA PRO A 328 17.32 29.07 -8.34
C PRO A 328 18.13 28.41 -7.23
N ILE A 329 17.49 27.56 -6.43
CA ILE A 329 18.21 26.75 -5.42
C ILE A 329 19.06 25.67 -6.09
N ARG A 330 18.69 25.30 -7.31
CA ARG A 330 19.42 24.39 -8.20
C ARG A 330 19.07 24.74 -9.64
N GLY A 331 20.07 25.05 -10.45
CA GLY A 331 19.93 25.23 -11.89
C GLY A 331 20.92 24.32 -12.59
N THR A 332 20.40 23.34 -13.33
CA THR A 332 21.24 22.35 -14.02
C THR A 332 20.94 22.38 -15.51
N ALA A 333 21.99 22.51 -16.32
CA ALA A 333 21.89 22.55 -17.77
C ALA A 333 22.36 21.22 -18.36
N PHE A 334 21.71 20.84 -19.45
CA PHE A 334 21.91 19.60 -20.19
C PHE A 334 22.06 19.92 -21.67
N ILE A 335 22.69 19.02 -22.41
CA ILE A 335 22.84 19.08 -23.86
C ILE A 335 22.26 17.84 -24.52
N PHE A 336 21.71 17.99 -25.73
CA PHE A 336 21.44 16.86 -26.62
C PHE A 336 21.67 17.26 -28.08
N TYR A 337 21.91 16.29 -28.94
CA TYR A 337 22.20 16.47 -30.36
C TYR A 337 20.99 16.01 -31.18
N VAL A 338 20.67 16.69 -32.27
CA VAL A 338 19.61 16.26 -33.20
C VAL A 338 20.20 16.15 -34.60
N GLU A 339 20.52 14.92 -34.98
CA GLU A 339 21.09 14.58 -36.28
C GLU A 339 20.03 13.89 -37.15
N ASP A 340 19.78 14.44 -38.35
CA ASP A 340 18.88 13.95 -39.41
C ASP A 340 19.50 14.44 -40.73
N THR A 341 20.39 13.62 -41.28
CA THR A 341 21.38 13.98 -42.30
C THR A 341 20.72 14.28 -43.64
N ASP A 342 19.57 13.68 -43.95
CA ASP A 342 18.81 13.96 -45.17
C ASP A 342 17.50 14.73 -44.97
N GLY A 343 17.10 14.99 -43.73
CA GLY A 343 16.03 15.91 -43.36
C GLY A 343 14.64 15.35 -43.64
N ASP A 344 14.48 14.04 -43.63
CA ASP A 344 13.23 13.36 -43.99
C ASP A 344 12.29 13.11 -42.81
N GLY A 345 12.74 13.43 -41.59
CA GLY A 345 11.98 13.29 -40.35
C GLY A 345 12.28 12.00 -39.59
N LEU A 346 13.12 11.11 -40.13
CA LEU A 346 13.75 10.04 -39.36
C LEU A 346 15.11 10.50 -38.81
N PRO A 347 15.45 10.16 -37.56
CA PRO A 347 16.74 10.50 -36.96
C PRO A 347 17.89 9.61 -37.44
N ASP A 348 19.09 10.18 -37.58
CA ASP A 348 20.30 9.43 -37.92
C ASP A 348 20.50 8.22 -37.00
N ALA A 349 20.29 8.39 -35.69
CA ALA A 349 20.45 7.34 -34.70
C ALA A 349 19.46 6.17 -34.90
N TYR A 350 18.21 6.49 -35.27
CA TYR A 350 17.16 5.50 -35.54
C TYR A 350 17.47 4.75 -36.85
N GLU A 351 17.81 5.48 -37.91
CA GLU A 351 18.19 4.87 -39.18
C GLU A 351 19.44 4.00 -39.06
N LEU A 352 20.44 4.44 -38.30
CA LEU A 352 21.66 3.66 -38.04
C LEU A 352 21.37 2.35 -37.30
N LEU A 353 20.33 2.31 -36.46
CA LEU A 353 19.92 1.13 -35.71
C LEU A 353 19.22 0.10 -36.62
N TYR A 354 18.31 0.55 -37.48
CA TYR A 354 17.42 -0.33 -38.25
C TYR A 354 17.86 -0.59 -39.71
N THR A 355 18.97 0.00 -40.18
CA THR A 355 19.52 -0.25 -41.53
C THR A 355 20.74 -1.18 -41.54
N SER A 356 20.87 -2.02 -42.57
CA SER A 356 22.04 -2.90 -42.76
C SER A 356 22.58 -2.84 -44.20
N PRO A 357 23.78 -2.26 -44.43
CA PRO A 357 24.69 -1.67 -43.45
C PRO A 357 24.13 -0.38 -42.83
N PRO A 358 24.52 -0.03 -41.58
CA PRO A 358 24.08 1.20 -40.92
C PRO A 358 24.34 2.43 -41.79
N SER A 359 23.28 3.22 -42.01
CA SER A 359 23.33 4.44 -42.81
C SER A 359 22.31 5.46 -42.32
N PRO A 360 22.71 6.73 -42.11
CA PRO A 360 21.85 7.82 -41.60
C PRO A 360 21.05 8.53 -42.70
N THR A 361 20.68 7.80 -43.77
CA THR A 361 19.96 8.37 -44.95
C THR A 361 19.28 7.28 -45.80
N ALA A 362 19.19 6.06 -45.26
CA ALA A 362 18.84 4.88 -46.06
C ALA A 362 17.44 4.35 -45.77
N MET A 363 16.85 4.73 -44.63
CA MET A 363 15.52 4.31 -44.23
C MET A 363 14.53 5.38 -44.69
N ASN A 364 13.52 5.03 -45.50
CA ASN A 364 12.54 6.03 -45.91
C ASN A 364 11.38 6.07 -44.89
N PRO A 365 10.93 7.25 -44.44
CA PRO A 365 9.84 7.41 -43.46
C PRO A 365 8.52 6.78 -43.87
N GLY A 366 8.25 6.66 -45.17
CA GLY A 366 7.01 6.11 -45.71
C GLY A 366 7.10 4.66 -46.17
N ASP A 367 8.24 4.01 -45.97
CA ASP A 367 8.35 2.55 -46.15
C ASP A 367 7.82 1.86 -44.89
N ASP A 368 7.43 0.61 -45.06
CA ASP A 368 6.93 -0.31 -44.04
C ASP A 368 7.90 -1.50 -44.10
N LEU A 369 8.84 -1.55 -43.14
CA LEU A 369 10.02 -2.40 -43.23
C LEU A 369 9.65 -3.87 -42.97
N GLU A 370 8.84 -4.13 -41.96
CA GLU A 370 8.16 -5.42 -41.73
C GLU A 370 6.64 -5.21 -41.90
N PRO A 371 6.01 -5.80 -42.94
CA PRO A 371 4.67 -5.44 -43.40
C PRO A 371 3.53 -5.82 -42.43
N ASP A 372 3.38 -5.03 -41.36
CA ASP A 372 2.32 -5.04 -40.35
C ASP A 372 1.30 -3.91 -40.57
N GLY A 373 1.61 -2.96 -41.48
CA GLY A 373 0.76 -1.83 -41.82
C GLY A 373 1.16 -0.49 -41.18
N LEU A 374 2.24 -0.45 -40.40
CA LEU A 374 2.84 0.77 -39.91
C LEU A 374 3.98 1.24 -40.83
N THR A 375 4.18 2.56 -40.90
CA THR A 375 5.34 3.10 -41.63
C THR A 375 6.48 3.32 -40.66
N ASN A 376 7.73 3.30 -41.12
CA ASN A 376 8.91 3.59 -40.31
C ASN A 376 8.76 4.87 -39.47
N LEU A 377 8.09 5.90 -40.01
CA LEU A 377 7.81 7.14 -39.27
C LEU A 377 6.75 6.95 -38.18
N THR A 378 5.74 6.13 -38.44
CA THR A 378 4.68 5.80 -37.48
C THR A 378 5.23 4.93 -36.35
N GLU A 379 6.02 3.92 -36.67
CA GLU A 379 6.67 3.05 -35.67
C GLU A 379 7.59 3.89 -34.77
N TYR A 380 8.41 4.75 -35.39
CA TYR A 380 9.21 5.73 -34.65
C TYR A 380 8.37 6.63 -33.72
N GLN A 381 7.17 7.05 -34.12
CA GLN A 381 6.28 7.90 -33.31
C GLN A 381 5.56 7.15 -32.20
N LEU A 382 5.27 5.87 -32.39
CA LEU A 382 4.63 5.00 -31.41
C LEU A 382 5.65 4.40 -30.44
N GLY A 383 6.93 4.38 -30.82
CA GLY A 383 7.99 3.73 -30.05
C GLY A 383 8.16 2.25 -30.37
N THR A 384 7.46 1.76 -31.40
CA THR A 384 7.53 0.38 -31.86
C THR A 384 8.74 0.12 -32.77
N GLU A 385 9.07 -1.14 -32.99
CA GLU A 385 10.29 -1.55 -33.69
C GLU A 385 10.05 -1.84 -35.18
N PRO A 386 10.64 -1.07 -36.12
CA PRO A 386 10.39 -1.20 -37.56
C PRO A 386 10.85 -2.52 -38.18
N ASN A 387 11.67 -3.28 -37.46
CA ASN A 387 12.15 -4.60 -37.87
C ASN A 387 11.54 -5.74 -37.04
N ASN A 388 10.53 -5.44 -36.24
CA ASN A 388 9.80 -6.41 -35.42
C ASN A 388 8.30 -6.06 -35.44
N PRO A 389 7.48 -6.78 -36.23
CA PRO A 389 6.07 -6.44 -36.42
C PRO A 389 5.16 -6.75 -35.21
N ASP A 390 5.74 -7.02 -34.04
CA ASP A 390 5.11 -7.49 -32.78
C ASP A 390 6.09 -7.10 -31.65
N THR A 391 6.04 -5.83 -31.24
CA THR A 391 7.09 -5.18 -30.46
C THR A 391 7.16 -5.71 -29.02
N ASP A 392 6.02 -5.92 -28.38
CA ASP A 392 5.94 -6.43 -27.00
C ASP A 392 5.93 -7.97 -26.92
N GLY A 393 5.66 -8.66 -28.04
CA GLY A 393 5.79 -10.10 -28.17
C GLY A 393 4.57 -10.90 -27.72
N ASP A 394 3.39 -10.28 -27.70
CA ASP A 394 2.11 -10.84 -27.25
C ASP A 394 1.41 -11.70 -28.33
N THR A 395 1.96 -11.72 -29.55
CA THR A 395 1.47 -12.38 -30.78
C THR A 395 0.44 -11.62 -31.63
N LEU A 396 0.04 -10.42 -31.24
CA LEU A 396 -0.58 -9.43 -32.12
C LEU A 396 0.50 -8.65 -32.87
N GLN A 397 0.09 -7.91 -33.90
CA GLN A 397 1.02 -7.07 -34.64
C GLN A 397 0.76 -5.62 -34.27
N ASP A 398 1.80 -4.81 -34.15
CA ASP A 398 1.68 -3.40 -33.74
C ASP A 398 0.62 -2.65 -34.58
N GLY A 399 0.59 -2.92 -35.90
CA GLY A 399 -0.42 -2.36 -36.81
C GLY A 399 -1.86 -2.84 -36.55
N ASP A 400 -2.03 -4.11 -36.18
CA ASP A 400 -3.31 -4.72 -35.83
C ASP A 400 -3.82 -4.22 -34.47
N GLU A 401 -2.94 -3.97 -33.50
CA GLU A 401 -3.26 -3.42 -32.18
C GLU A 401 -3.75 -1.97 -32.28
N ILE A 402 -3.05 -1.14 -33.05
CA ILE A 402 -3.47 0.25 -33.27
C ILE A 402 -4.80 0.35 -34.04
N ALA A 403 -5.05 -0.58 -34.97
CA ALA A 403 -6.26 -0.58 -35.79
C ALA A 403 -7.45 -1.34 -35.18
N GLY A 404 -7.17 -2.25 -34.24
CA GLY A 404 -8.04 -3.35 -33.82
C GLY A 404 -7.98 -4.56 -34.77
N ALA A 405 -7.96 -5.77 -34.21
CA ALA A 405 -7.81 -7.03 -34.95
C ALA A 405 -9.10 -7.88 -34.93
N GLY A 406 -9.89 -7.79 -36.01
CA GLY A 406 -11.11 -8.61 -36.15
C GLY A 406 -12.25 -8.15 -35.24
N LEU A 407 -12.49 -8.87 -34.14
CA LEU A 407 -13.44 -8.46 -33.07
C LEU A 407 -12.74 -7.74 -31.91
N ARG A 408 -11.42 -7.82 -31.81
CA ARG A 408 -10.65 -7.13 -30.76
C ARG A 408 -10.73 -5.61 -30.94
N PRO A 409 -10.91 -4.84 -29.85
CA PRO A 409 -10.70 -3.40 -29.88
C PRO A 409 -9.21 -3.07 -30.05
N PRO A 410 -8.85 -1.78 -30.24
CA PRO A 410 -7.45 -1.36 -30.23
C PRO A 410 -6.80 -1.50 -28.85
N THR A 411 -5.55 -1.98 -28.83
CA THR A 411 -4.69 -2.20 -27.65
C THR A 411 -3.41 -1.34 -27.73
N ASP A 412 -2.50 -1.43 -26.74
CA ASP A 412 -1.22 -0.71 -26.72
C ASP A 412 -0.06 -1.61 -27.22
N PRO A 413 0.55 -1.35 -28.40
CA PRO A 413 1.57 -2.22 -29.00
C PRO A 413 2.94 -2.25 -28.27
N LEU A 414 2.99 -1.68 -27.07
CA LEU A 414 4.16 -1.69 -26.19
C LEU A 414 3.85 -2.38 -24.86
N ASP A 415 2.64 -2.90 -24.69
CA ASP A 415 2.13 -3.48 -23.46
C ASP A 415 1.36 -4.75 -23.77
N SER A 416 1.97 -5.91 -23.49
CA SER A 416 1.43 -7.20 -23.90
C SER A 416 0.11 -7.58 -23.22
N ASP A 417 -0.29 -6.87 -22.15
CA ASP A 417 -1.49 -7.09 -21.30
C ASP A 417 -2.14 -5.72 -21.02
N THR A 418 -2.97 -5.24 -21.96
CA THR A 418 -3.45 -3.86 -21.99
C THR A 418 -4.34 -3.50 -20.79
N ASP A 419 -5.02 -4.46 -20.16
CA ASP A 419 -5.93 -4.23 -19.04
C ASP A 419 -5.44 -4.79 -17.68
N ASP A 420 -4.18 -5.22 -17.63
CA ASP A 420 -3.46 -5.69 -16.45
C ASP A 420 -4.15 -6.89 -15.76
N ASP A 421 -4.80 -7.77 -16.51
CA ASP A 421 -5.55 -8.91 -15.97
C ASP A 421 -4.75 -10.22 -15.88
N THR A 422 -3.52 -10.22 -16.42
CA THR A 422 -2.55 -11.33 -16.56
C THR A 422 -2.70 -12.22 -17.79
N LEU A 423 -3.59 -11.89 -18.71
CA LEU A 423 -3.65 -12.46 -20.06
C LEU A 423 -2.95 -11.53 -21.05
N ASP A 424 -2.25 -12.13 -22.02
CA ASP A 424 -1.66 -11.35 -23.11
C ASP A 424 -2.78 -10.98 -24.14
N ASP A 425 -2.80 -9.77 -24.69
CA ASP A 425 -3.87 -9.30 -25.60
C ASP A 425 -4.12 -10.27 -26.78
N GLY A 426 -3.04 -10.91 -27.27
CA GLY A 426 -3.07 -11.92 -28.31
C GLY A 426 -3.89 -13.17 -27.99
N VAL A 427 -4.07 -13.55 -26.72
CA VAL A 427 -4.91 -14.69 -26.34
C VAL A 427 -6.40 -14.32 -26.24
N GLU A 428 -6.74 -13.05 -26.19
CA GLU A 428 -8.08 -12.54 -25.92
C GLU A 428 -8.79 -12.12 -27.20
N THR A 429 -9.66 -12.99 -27.73
CA THR A 429 -10.17 -12.83 -29.10
C THR A 429 -11.43 -11.95 -29.23
N ASN A 430 -12.00 -11.50 -28.12
CA ASN A 430 -13.30 -10.84 -27.98
C ASN A 430 -14.43 -11.55 -28.75
N THR A 431 -14.39 -12.89 -28.75
CA THR A 431 -15.41 -13.72 -29.42
C THR A 431 -16.59 -14.06 -28.50
N GLY A 432 -16.43 -13.86 -27.19
CA GLY A 432 -17.37 -14.26 -26.15
C GLY A 432 -17.52 -15.78 -26.04
N THR A 433 -16.48 -16.54 -26.40
CA THR A 433 -16.49 -18.00 -26.30
C THR A 433 -15.08 -18.50 -26.03
N TYR A 434 -14.88 -19.12 -24.87
CA TYR A 434 -13.61 -19.78 -24.57
C TYR A 434 -13.35 -20.97 -25.51
N VAL A 435 -12.18 -20.97 -26.15
CA VAL A 435 -11.70 -22.06 -27.01
C VAL A 435 -10.52 -22.78 -26.37
N SER A 436 -9.57 -22.04 -25.80
CA SER A 436 -8.37 -22.56 -25.11
C SER A 436 -7.63 -21.44 -24.38
N ALA A 437 -6.59 -21.77 -23.59
CA ALA A 437 -5.72 -20.76 -22.96
C ALA A 437 -4.94 -19.85 -23.93
N SER A 438 -5.02 -20.07 -25.25
CA SER A 438 -4.47 -19.16 -26.28
C SER A 438 -5.57 -18.51 -27.14
N ASP A 439 -6.83 -18.64 -26.71
CA ASP A 439 -8.05 -18.11 -27.33
C ASP A 439 -9.16 -18.17 -26.26
N THR A 440 -9.10 -17.24 -25.30
CA THR A 440 -9.98 -17.17 -24.12
C THR A 440 -11.37 -16.63 -24.46
N GLY A 441 -11.47 -15.89 -25.57
CA GLY A 441 -12.72 -15.27 -26.02
C GLY A 441 -13.08 -13.97 -25.32
N THR A 442 -12.30 -13.55 -24.34
CA THR A 442 -12.44 -12.32 -23.53
C THR A 442 -11.98 -11.07 -24.30
N ASP A 443 -12.20 -9.88 -23.75
CA ASP A 443 -11.89 -8.59 -24.39
C ASP A 443 -10.59 -8.03 -23.78
N PRO A 444 -9.52 -7.80 -24.56
CA PRO A 444 -8.19 -7.35 -24.05
C PRO A 444 -8.16 -5.92 -23.47
N THR A 445 -9.32 -5.34 -23.22
CA THR A 445 -9.45 -3.99 -22.64
C THR A 445 -10.44 -3.97 -21.48
N ASP A 446 -10.92 -5.13 -21.06
CA ASP A 446 -11.90 -5.34 -20.00
C ASP A 446 -11.47 -6.51 -19.10
N PRO A 447 -10.88 -6.24 -17.91
CA PRO A 447 -10.19 -7.25 -17.11
C PRO A 447 -11.13 -8.20 -16.34
N ASP A 448 -12.44 -8.19 -16.63
CA ASP A 448 -13.54 -8.96 -16.00
C ASP A 448 -14.70 -9.03 -17.02
N TYR A 449 -14.55 -9.87 -18.05
CA TYR A 449 -15.38 -9.86 -19.25
C TYR A 449 -16.86 -10.16 -18.97
N ASP A 450 -17.14 -11.08 -18.07
CA ASP A 450 -18.51 -11.49 -17.73
C ASP A 450 -19.11 -10.74 -16.52
N ASN A 451 -18.32 -9.87 -15.89
CA ASN A 451 -18.70 -8.95 -14.82
C ASN A 451 -19.20 -9.67 -13.55
N ASP A 452 -18.59 -10.80 -13.22
CA ASP A 452 -18.88 -11.57 -12.02
C ASP A 452 -18.02 -11.12 -10.80
N GLY A 453 -16.90 -10.43 -11.06
CA GLY A 453 -15.98 -9.90 -10.06
C GLY A 453 -14.65 -10.65 -9.89
N LEU A 454 -14.41 -11.71 -10.67
CA LEU A 454 -13.10 -12.31 -10.94
C LEU A 454 -12.42 -11.59 -12.12
N LYS A 455 -11.11 -11.79 -12.27
CA LYS A 455 -10.39 -11.33 -13.46
C LYS A 455 -10.26 -12.48 -14.44
N ASP A 456 -10.32 -12.24 -15.74
CA ASP A 456 -10.30 -13.33 -16.72
C ASP A 456 -9.03 -14.19 -16.60
N GLY A 457 -7.88 -13.56 -16.29
CA GLY A 457 -6.61 -14.25 -16.05
C GLY A 457 -6.58 -15.25 -14.88
N VAL A 458 -7.50 -15.17 -13.91
CA VAL A 458 -7.62 -16.19 -12.84
C VAL A 458 -8.53 -17.35 -13.23
N GLU A 459 -9.28 -17.23 -14.32
CA GLU A 459 -10.33 -18.15 -14.76
C GLU A 459 -9.85 -19.08 -15.87
N THR A 460 -9.23 -20.18 -15.46
CA THR A 460 -8.47 -21.03 -16.39
C THR A 460 -9.31 -21.96 -17.27
N ASN A 461 -10.64 -22.02 -17.05
CA ASN A 461 -11.61 -22.94 -17.66
C ASN A 461 -11.16 -24.40 -17.63
N THR A 462 -10.45 -24.80 -16.56
CA THR A 462 -9.99 -26.18 -16.37
C THR A 462 -11.06 -27.08 -15.78
N GLY A 463 -12.13 -26.49 -15.19
CA GLY A 463 -13.15 -27.19 -14.42
C GLY A 463 -12.60 -27.82 -13.14
N ILE A 464 -11.51 -27.28 -12.61
CA ILE A 464 -10.87 -27.73 -11.37
C ILE A 464 -10.51 -26.50 -10.54
N PHE A 465 -11.25 -26.26 -9.46
CA PHE A 465 -10.90 -25.23 -8.49
C PHE A 465 -9.60 -25.55 -7.74
N ILE A 466 -8.62 -24.65 -7.80
CA ILE A 466 -7.35 -24.75 -7.05
C ILE A 466 -7.33 -23.73 -5.91
N ASP A 467 -7.41 -22.44 -6.24
CA ASP A 467 -7.52 -21.33 -5.30
C ASP A 467 -7.99 -20.03 -6.00
N GLU A 468 -7.95 -18.90 -5.29
CA GLU A 468 -8.39 -17.58 -5.79
C GLU A 468 -7.59 -17.01 -6.96
N ASN A 469 -6.44 -17.62 -7.33
CA ASN A 469 -5.62 -17.22 -8.48
C ASN A 469 -5.65 -18.25 -9.62
N ASP A 470 -6.41 -19.35 -9.45
CA ASP A 470 -6.67 -20.38 -10.46
C ASP A 470 -8.00 -21.06 -10.08
N THR A 471 -9.09 -20.41 -10.48
CA THR A 471 -10.44 -20.77 -10.07
C THR A 471 -10.99 -21.96 -10.87
N GLY A 472 -10.40 -22.21 -12.05
CA GLY A 472 -10.88 -23.24 -12.97
C GLY A 472 -12.21 -22.92 -13.65
N THR A 473 -12.75 -21.72 -13.44
CA THR A 473 -14.02 -21.21 -13.99
C THR A 473 -13.85 -20.71 -15.42
N ASP A 474 -14.95 -20.51 -16.14
CA ASP A 474 -14.97 -20.02 -17.52
C ASP A 474 -15.09 -18.48 -17.51
N PRO A 475 -14.09 -17.73 -18.02
CA PRO A 475 -14.07 -16.26 -17.98
C PRO A 475 -15.18 -15.60 -18.82
N THR A 476 -15.99 -16.39 -19.52
CA THR A 476 -17.10 -15.91 -20.33
C THR A 476 -18.46 -16.23 -19.71
N ALA A 477 -18.50 -16.78 -18.50
CA ALA A 477 -19.70 -17.23 -17.83
C ALA A 477 -19.66 -17.02 -16.30
N ALA A 478 -20.38 -16.00 -15.84
CA ALA A 478 -20.45 -15.60 -14.43
C ALA A 478 -20.95 -16.65 -13.41
N ASP A 479 -21.38 -17.83 -13.88
CA ASP A 479 -21.78 -19.01 -13.10
C ASP A 479 -21.38 -20.23 -13.95
N SER A 480 -20.18 -20.74 -13.69
CA SER A 480 -19.53 -21.75 -14.52
C SER A 480 -20.19 -23.13 -14.43
N ASP A 481 -20.71 -23.49 -13.27
CA ASP A 481 -21.30 -24.81 -13.02
C ASP A 481 -22.84 -24.85 -13.11
N GLY A 482 -23.47 -23.68 -13.18
CA GLY A 482 -24.88 -23.47 -13.46
C GLY A 482 -25.79 -23.78 -12.27
N ASP A 483 -25.33 -23.51 -11.04
CA ASP A 483 -26.09 -23.78 -9.81
C ASP A 483 -26.82 -22.57 -9.19
N ASP A 484 -26.80 -21.44 -9.91
CA ASP A 484 -27.34 -20.13 -9.53
C ASP A 484 -26.51 -19.42 -8.43
N ALA A 485 -25.24 -19.79 -8.22
CA ALA A 485 -24.24 -19.01 -7.50
C ALA A 485 -23.14 -18.56 -8.47
N GLY A 486 -22.75 -17.28 -8.42
CA GLY A 486 -21.70 -16.78 -9.30
C GLY A 486 -20.30 -17.10 -8.79
N ASP A 487 -19.34 -17.26 -9.71
CA ASP A 487 -18.04 -17.85 -9.42
C ASP A 487 -17.25 -17.04 -8.38
N TRP A 488 -17.19 -15.71 -8.51
CA TRP A 488 -16.59 -14.83 -7.50
C TRP A 488 -17.20 -15.04 -6.10
N TYR A 489 -18.52 -15.19 -6.02
CA TYR A 489 -19.22 -15.34 -4.74
C TYR A 489 -18.83 -16.64 -4.06
N GLU A 490 -18.69 -17.71 -4.85
CA GLU A 490 -18.29 -19.02 -4.36
C GLU A 490 -16.88 -19.01 -3.80
N VAL A 491 -15.94 -18.42 -4.54
CA VAL A 491 -14.54 -18.31 -4.14
C VAL A 491 -14.38 -17.39 -2.92
N ALA A 492 -14.97 -16.19 -2.96
CA ALA A 492 -14.62 -15.12 -2.03
C ALA A 492 -15.60 -14.94 -0.86
N ALA A 493 -16.85 -15.40 -0.98
CA ALA A 493 -17.91 -15.08 -0.03
C ALA A 493 -18.56 -16.31 0.63
N SER A 494 -18.86 -17.39 -0.11
CA SER A 494 -19.43 -18.63 0.44
C SER A 494 -18.41 -19.73 0.71
N PHE A 495 -17.21 -19.65 0.11
CA PHE A 495 -16.14 -20.65 0.23
C PHE A 495 -16.59 -22.03 -0.26
N THR A 496 -17.24 -22.05 -1.42
CA THR A 496 -17.72 -23.21 -2.15
C THR A 496 -16.87 -23.44 -3.41
N ASP A 497 -16.98 -24.62 -4.04
CA ASP A 497 -16.24 -24.94 -5.27
C ASP A 497 -17.04 -24.46 -6.49
N PRO A 498 -16.59 -23.40 -7.20
CA PRO A 498 -17.33 -22.80 -8.34
C PRO A 498 -17.41 -23.70 -9.58
N THR A 499 -16.84 -24.91 -9.50
CA THR A 499 -16.84 -25.89 -10.60
C THR A 499 -17.62 -27.17 -10.25
N ASP A 500 -18.22 -27.25 -9.05
CA ASP A 500 -19.05 -28.37 -8.61
C ASP A 500 -20.42 -27.91 -8.10
N SER A 501 -21.41 -27.94 -8.99
CA SER A 501 -22.82 -27.63 -8.69
C SER A 501 -23.45 -28.36 -7.49
N ASN A 502 -22.81 -29.37 -6.91
CA ASN A 502 -23.26 -30.03 -5.68
C ASN A 502 -22.73 -29.36 -4.40
N ASP A 503 -21.66 -28.58 -4.46
CA ASP A 503 -21.05 -27.85 -3.36
C ASP A 503 -21.54 -26.40 -3.32
N ARG A 504 -22.85 -26.19 -3.42
CA ARG A 504 -23.43 -24.85 -3.58
C ARG A 504 -23.68 -24.10 -2.27
N PRO A 505 -23.71 -22.75 -2.28
CA PRO A 505 -24.07 -21.99 -1.10
C PRO A 505 -25.52 -22.25 -0.65
N VAL A 506 -25.71 -22.32 0.67
CA VAL A 506 -27.05 -22.47 1.28
C VAL A 506 -27.90 -21.21 1.12
N ILE A 507 -27.24 -20.06 0.94
CA ILE A 507 -27.85 -18.76 0.71
C ILE A 507 -27.62 -18.42 -0.76
N PRO A 508 -28.67 -18.16 -1.55
CA PRO A 508 -28.51 -17.84 -2.97
C PRO A 508 -27.79 -16.51 -3.17
N TYR A 509 -27.03 -16.42 -4.26
CA TYR A 509 -26.39 -15.20 -4.72
C TYR A 509 -26.65 -14.97 -6.22
N PRO A 510 -27.12 -13.77 -6.63
CA PRO A 510 -27.45 -12.65 -5.76
C PRO A 510 -28.64 -12.95 -4.87
N LEU A 511 -28.63 -12.40 -3.65
CA LEU A 511 -29.77 -12.53 -2.75
C LEU A 511 -31.02 -11.98 -3.47
N PRO A 512 -32.13 -12.71 -3.50
CA PRO A 512 -33.36 -12.20 -4.08
C PRO A 512 -33.72 -10.86 -3.46
N ASP A 513 -34.22 -9.94 -4.28
CA ASP A 513 -34.82 -8.72 -3.77
C ASP A 513 -35.87 -9.05 -2.70
N PRO A 514 -36.01 -8.22 -1.65
CA PRO A 514 -37.09 -8.41 -0.69
C PRO A 514 -38.42 -8.56 -1.41
N ASP A 515 -39.06 -9.72 -1.26
CA ASP A 515 -40.35 -9.98 -1.90
C ASP A 515 -41.36 -8.91 -1.47
N THR A 516 -42.22 -8.52 -2.41
CA THR A 516 -43.39 -7.68 -2.13
C THR A 516 -44.41 -8.33 -1.18
N THR A 517 -44.23 -9.62 -0.86
CA THR A 517 -44.98 -10.33 0.17
C THR A 517 -44.71 -9.71 1.55
N PRO A 518 -45.75 -9.24 2.27
CA PRO A 518 -45.57 -8.73 3.63
C PRO A 518 -45.05 -9.82 4.58
N PRO A 519 -44.19 -9.48 5.55
CA PRO A 519 -43.70 -10.45 6.53
C PRO A 519 -44.84 -11.05 7.36
N ASP A 520 -44.65 -12.28 7.83
CA ASP A 520 -45.65 -13.03 8.57
C ASP A 520 -45.99 -12.34 9.90
N SER A 521 -47.21 -11.82 9.98
CA SER A 521 -47.67 -11.08 11.14
C SER A 521 -48.18 -11.96 12.30
N ASN A 522 -48.14 -13.29 12.16
CA ASN A 522 -48.73 -14.23 13.12
C ASN A 522 -47.73 -14.82 14.13
N ASN A 523 -46.44 -14.63 13.88
CA ASN A 523 -45.34 -15.15 14.69
C ASN A 523 -44.56 -14.00 15.33
N PRO A 524 -43.78 -14.27 16.40
CA PRO A 524 -42.98 -13.23 17.05
C PRO A 524 -41.92 -12.62 16.11
N VAL A 525 -41.65 -11.33 16.29
CA VAL A 525 -40.56 -10.62 15.59
C VAL A 525 -39.22 -11.21 15.99
N LYS A 526 -38.35 -11.50 15.01
CA LYS A 526 -37.02 -12.07 15.24
C LYS A 526 -36.02 -10.97 15.59
N VAL A 527 -35.60 -10.94 16.85
CA VAL A 527 -34.65 -9.94 17.36
C VAL A 527 -33.22 -10.48 17.34
N TYR A 528 -32.32 -9.72 16.71
CA TYR A 528 -30.88 -9.94 16.76
C TYR A 528 -30.18 -8.78 17.47
N ILE A 529 -29.44 -9.10 18.52
CA ILE A 529 -28.65 -8.11 19.26
C ILE A 529 -27.24 -8.09 18.68
N MET A 530 -26.77 -6.95 18.20
CA MET A 530 -25.46 -6.79 17.58
C MET A 530 -24.54 -5.92 18.45
N SER A 531 -23.36 -6.42 18.82
CA SER A 531 -22.43 -5.67 19.66
C SER A 531 -20.96 -5.99 19.40
N GLY A 532 -20.07 -5.20 19.97
CA GLY A 532 -18.62 -5.34 19.82
C GLY A 532 -17.89 -4.00 19.80
N GLN A 533 -16.91 -3.85 18.92
CA GLN A 533 -16.09 -2.63 18.77
C GLN A 533 -16.30 -1.93 17.41
N SER A 534 -15.32 -1.14 16.95
CA SER A 534 -15.40 -0.30 15.74
C SER A 534 -15.89 -1.04 14.49
N ASN A 535 -15.44 -2.27 14.24
CA ASN A 535 -15.89 -3.03 13.06
C ASN A 535 -17.39 -3.38 13.13
N MET A 536 -17.93 -3.66 14.33
CA MET A 536 -19.38 -3.80 14.54
C MET A 536 -20.11 -2.46 14.37
N VAL A 537 -19.54 -1.37 14.90
CA VAL A 537 -20.13 -0.03 14.75
C VAL A 537 -20.33 0.27 13.26
N GLY A 538 -19.33 -0.03 12.44
CA GLY A 538 -19.36 0.12 10.99
C GLY A 538 -18.64 1.38 10.53
N PHE A 539 -17.54 1.19 9.81
CA PHE A 539 -16.73 2.25 9.20
C PHE A 539 -16.47 2.02 7.70
N GLY A 540 -17.13 1.03 7.09
CA GLY A 540 -17.02 0.79 5.65
C GLY A 540 -17.68 1.95 4.90
N MET A 541 -16.93 2.60 4.01
CA MET A 541 -17.42 3.77 3.29
C MET A 541 -18.53 3.40 2.32
N VAL A 542 -19.66 4.10 2.39
CA VAL A 542 -20.80 3.85 1.50
C VAL A 542 -20.59 4.49 0.13
N GLY A 543 -20.07 5.71 0.09
CA GLY A 543 -19.83 6.46 -1.14
C GLY A 543 -18.34 6.64 -1.43
N GLY A 544 -18.04 7.17 -2.61
CA GLY A 544 -16.68 7.34 -3.13
C GLY A 544 -16.51 6.63 -4.46
N SER A 545 -15.39 6.93 -5.12
CA SER A 545 -14.88 6.20 -6.31
C SER A 545 -13.57 5.47 -5.99
N GLU A 546 -13.17 5.48 -4.72
CA GLU A 546 -12.00 4.73 -4.25
C GLU A 546 -12.34 3.23 -4.24
N LEU A 547 -11.39 2.38 -4.61
CA LEU A 547 -11.53 0.93 -4.56
C LEU A 547 -11.91 0.48 -3.14
N GLY A 548 -12.81 -0.50 -3.06
CA GLY A 548 -13.30 -1.07 -1.80
C GLY A 548 -14.39 -0.27 -1.08
N THR A 549 -14.90 0.83 -1.66
CA THR A 549 -16.13 1.48 -1.14
C THR A 549 -17.35 0.64 -1.51
N LEU A 550 -18.44 0.73 -0.73
CA LEU A 550 -19.68 0.02 -1.10
C LEU A 550 -20.17 0.43 -2.48
N ASN A 551 -19.96 1.69 -2.88
CA ASN A 551 -20.34 2.20 -4.20
C ASN A 551 -19.54 1.53 -5.34
N THR A 552 -18.23 1.36 -5.20
CA THR A 552 -17.42 0.66 -6.22
C THR A 552 -17.74 -0.82 -6.24
N ILE A 553 -17.76 -1.48 -5.08
CA ILE A 553 -18.01 -2.92 -4.98
C ILE A 553 -19.39 -3.29 -5.57
N THR A 554 -20.42 -2.45 -5.40
CA THR A 554 -21.77 -2.78 -5.88
C THR A 554 -22.13 -2.24 -7.25
N LYS A 555 -21.64 -1.05 -7.65
CA LYS A 555 -22.07 -0.38 -8.88
C LYS A 555 -21.02 -0.38 -9.99
N VAL A 556 -19.79 -0.77 -9.67
CA VAL A 556 -18.70 -0.89 -10.63
C VAL A 556 -18.33 -2.36 -10.74
N GLU A 557 -17.98 -3.00 -9.63
CA GLU A 557 -17.56 -4.42 -9.59
C GLU A 557 -18.74 -5.40 -9.52
N ASN A 558 -19.99 -4.92 -9.44
CA ASN A 558 -21.20 -5.76 -9.44
C ASN A 558 -21.30 -6.91 -8.39
N LYS A 559 -20.47 -6.90 -7.33
CA LYS A 559 -20.34 -7.98 -6.31
C LYS A 559 -21.48 -8.12 -5.30
N PHE A 560 -22.42 -7.18 -5.24
CA PHE A 560 -23.62 -7.30 -4.39
C PHE A 560 -24.80 -6.60 -5.07
N PRO A 561 -25.29 -7.12 -6.20
CA PRO A 561 -26.25 -6.42 -7.03
C PRO A 561 -27.61 -6.27 -6.31
N ASN A 562 -27.92 -7.16 -5.36
CA ASN A 562 -29.10 -7.07 -4.49
C ASN A 562 -29.13 -5.83 -3.57
N LEU A 563 -28.04 -5.05 -3.50
CA LEU A 563 -28.00 -3.82 -2.73
C LEU A 563 -28.40 -2.59 -3.56
N VAL A 564 -28.52 -2.71 -4.88
CA VAL A 564 -28.77 -1.60 -5.80
C VAL A 564 -29.93 -1.94 -6.73
N ASP A 565 -30.91 -1.04 -6.88
CA ASP A 565 -32.02 -1.23 -7.81
C ASP A 565 -31.62 -0.96 -9.27
N GLU A 566 -32.51 -1.28 -10.23
CA GLU A 566 -32.30 -1.01 -11.67
C GLU A 566 -32.00 0.46 -12.00
N ALA A 567 -32.34 1.40 -11.10
CA ALA A 567 -32.08 2.83 -11.26
C ALA A 567 -30.76 3.27 -10.61
N GLY A 568 -29.97 2.36 -10.04
CA GLY A 568 -28.71 2.64 -9.37
C GLY A 568 -28.85 3.17 -7.94
N ALA A 569 -30.06 3.14 -7.37
CA ALA A 569 -30.33 3.58 -6.00
C ALA A 569 -30.20 2.41 -5.00
N TRP A 570 -29.86 2.73 -3.75
CA TRP A 570 -29.76 1.70 -2.71
C TRP A 570 -31.13 1.07 -2.44
N THR A 571 -31.17 -0.27 -2.41
CA THR A 571 -32.34 -1.03 -1.98
C THR A 571 -32.63 -0.81 -0.50
N VAL A 572 -33.89 -1.03 -0.12
CA VAL A 572 -34.36 -0.88 1.27
C VAL A 572 -35.16 -2.12 1.66
N ARG A 573 -34.79 -2.74 2.78
CA ARG A 573 -35.50 -3.88 3.40
C ARG A 573 -36.54 -3.38 4.39
N ASN A 574 -37.81 -3.41 3.98
CA ASN A 574 -38.93 -2.98 4.84
C ASN A 574 -39.35 -4.03 5.87
N ASP A 575 -38.96 -5.28 5.63
CA ASP A 575 -39.13 -6.45 6.49
C ASP A 575 -38.03 -6.57 7.57
N VAL A 576 -36.95 -5.79 7.45
CA VAL A 576 -35.84 -5.75 8.40
C VAL A 576 -35.71 -4.35 8.99
N MET A 577 -36.06 -4.21 10.26
CA MET A 577 -35.91 -2.97 11.01
C MET A 577 -34.54 -2.93 11.70
N TYR A 578 -33.91 -1.77 11.69
CA TYR A 578 -32.66 -1.50 12.39
C TYR A 578 -32.85 -0.43 13.45
N ARG A 579 -32.22 -0.63 14.62
CA ARG A 579 -32.21 0.30 15.74
C ARG A 579 -30.80 0.41 16.34
N GLY A 580 -30.16 1.55 16.11
CA GLY A 580 -28.90 1.90 16.76
C GLY A 580 -29.14 2.50 18.15
N VAL A 581 -28.42 1.99 19.16
CA VAL A 581 -28.43 2.52 20.53
C VAL A 581 -27.00 2.71 21.06
N ILE A 582 -26.89 3.41 22.20
CA ILE A 582 -25.65 3.74 22.90
C ILE A 582 -24.69 4.65 22.11
N SER A 583 -24.08 4.13 21.05
CA SER A 583 -23.26 4.93 20.13
C SER A 583 -23.50 4.64 18.65
N ALA A 584 -24.22 3.55 18.34
CA ALA A 584 -24.70 3.31 17.00
C ALA A 584 -25.81 4.32 16.66
N ILE A 585 -25.85 4.75 15.40
CA ILE A 585 -26.88 5.65 14.89
C ILE A 585 -27.77 4.91 13.89
N GLY A 586 -28.92 5.50 13.57
CA GLY A 586 -29.89 4.95 12.62
C GLY A 586 -31.09 4.32 13.30
N ASP A 587 -32.25 4.49 12.67
CA ASP A 587 -33.53 3.96 13.11
C ASP A 587 -34.47 3.89 11.89
N GLY A 588 -34.89 2.68 11.52
CA GLY A 588 -35.78 2.47 10.39
C GLY A 588 -35.52 1.19 9.58
N PRO A 589 -36.18 1.04 8.43
CA PRO A 589 -35.92 -0.03 7.46
C PRO A 589 -34.44 -0.10 7.07
N LEU A 590 -33.90 -1.31 6.95
CA LEU A 590 -32.49 -1.53 6.68
C LEU A 590 -32.10 -1.04 5.27
N THR A 591 -31.06 -0.22 5.23
CA THR A 591 -30.45 0.40 4.05
C THR A 591 -28.99 0.77 4.38
N PRO A 592 -28.11 1.00 3.40
CA PRO A 592 -26.76 1.50 3.68
C PRO A 592 -26.77 2.83 4.48
N GLY A 593 -25.76 3.03 5.32
CA GLY A 593 -25.58 4.26 6.11
C GLY A 593 -25.90 4.15 7.61
N PHE A 594 -26.06 2.93 8.14
CA PHE A 594 -26.34 2.67 9.57
C PHE A 594 -25.09 2.30 10.39
N GLY A 595 -23.91 2.72 9.91
CA GLY A 595 -22.65 2.59 10.62
C GLY A 595 -22.43 3.70 11.67
N ALA A 596 -21.18 4.12 11.88
CA ALA A 596 -20.80 5.21 12.77
C ALA A 596 -21.34 6.59 12.35
N SER A 597 -21.70 6.76 11.08
CA SER A 597 -22.30 7.96 10.50
C SER A 597 -23.09 7.58 9.25
N SER A 598 -23.89 8.49 8.69
CA SER A 598 -24.71 8.23 7.49
C SER A 598 -23.89 7.94 6.23
N SER A 599 -22.57 8.16 6.25
CA SER A 599 -21.67 7.88 5.11
C SER A 599 -20.95 6.53 5.23
N VAL A 600 -21.21 5.75 6.28
CA VAL A 600 -20.58 4.45 6.51
C VAL A 600 -21.60 3.40 6.91
N SER A 601 -21.29 2.14 6.63
CA SER A 601 -22.05 0.97 7.07
C SER A 601 -21.15 0.01 7.84
N GLY A 602 -21.77 -0.92 8.57
CA GLY A 602 -21.11 -2.05 9.19
C GLY A 602 -21.73 -3.38 8.75
N PRO A 603 -21.54 -4.44 9.54
CA PRO A 603 -22.05 -5.78 9.23
C PRO A 603 -23.59 -5.88 9.24
N GLU A 604 -24.30 -4.88 9.78
CA GLU A 604 -25.77 -4.86 9.82
C GLU A 604 -26.40 -4.97 8.44
N LEU A 605 -25.75 -4.43 7.41
CA LEU A 605 -26.28 -4.41 6.05
C LEU A 605 -26.33 -5.83 5.48
N GLY A 606 -25.17 -6.47 5.33
CA GLY A 606 -25.10 -7.84 4.82
C GLY A 606 -25.84 -8.84 5.71
N PHE A 607 -25.62 -8.76 7.03
CA PHE A 607 -26.29 -9.65 7.99
C PHE A 607 -27.82 -9.53 7.92
N GLY A 608 -28.35 -8.30 7.87
CA GLY A 608 -29.78 -8.06 7.82
C GLY A 608 -30.42 -8.52 6.52
N HIS A 609 -29.74 -8.36 5.38
CA HIS A 609 -30.24 -8.89 4.11
C HIS A 609 -30.37 -10.43 4.14
N VAL A 610 -29.39 -11.14 4.70
CA VAL A 610 -29.46 -12.60 4.86
C VAL A 610 -30.57 -12.99 5.84
N MET A 611 -30.67 -12.32 7.00
CA MET A 611 -31.68 -12.66 8.00
C MET A 611 -33.10 -12.46 7.50
N GLY A 612 -33.39 -11.36 6.80
CA GLY A 612 -34.73 -11.18 6.26
C GLY A 612 -35.03 -12.11 5.08
N TYR A 613 -34.02 -12.67 4.38
CA TYR A 613 -34.27 -13.72 3.39
C TYR A 613 -34.61 -15.06 4.09
N TYR A 614 -33.94 -15.33 5.20
CA TYR A 614 -34.08 -16.58 5.94
C TYR A 614 -35.40 -16.68 6.74
N HIS A 615 -35.92 -15.56 7.24
CA HIS A 615 -37.14 -15.51 8.05
C HIS A 615 -38.34 -15.03 7.24
N ASP A 616 -39.48 -15.69 7.43
CA ASP A 616 -40.78 -15.20 6.95
C ASP A 616 -41.29 -14.06 7.87
N GLU A 617 -40.92 -14.06 9.14
CA GLU A 617 -41.28 -13.05 10.14
C GLU A 617 -40.48 -11.74 10.01
N PRO A 618 -40.98 -10.60 10.53
CA PRO A 618 -40.19 -9.38 10.59
C PRO A 618 -38.92 -9.58 11.42
N VAL A 619 -37.81 -8.97 10.98
CA VAL A 619 -36.53 -8.98 11.68
C VAL A 619 -36.27 -7.63 12.33
N LEU A 620 -35.82 -7.62 13.58
CA LEU A 620 -35.34 -6.43 14.27
C LEU A 620 -33.86 -6.59 14.65
N LEU A 621 -33.00 -5.75 14.08
CA LEU A 621 -31.60 -5.62 14.44
C LEU A 621 -31.42 -4.51 15.47
N ILE A 622 -30.96 -4.86 16.68
CA ILE A 622 -30.61 -3.87 17.71
C ILE A 622 -29.10 -3.80 17.82
N LYS A 623 -28.50 -2.72 17.32
CA LYS A 623 -27.04 -2.53 17.41
C LYS A 623 -26.67 -1.68 18.62
N THR A 624 -25.89 -2.26 19.52
CA THR A 624 -25.43 -1.66 20.77
C THR A 624 -23.91 -1.81 20.94
N SER A 625 -23.14 -1.10 20.12
CA SER A 625 -21.67 -1.20 20.07
C SER A 625 -21.00 0.14 20.29
N ILE A 626 -19.78 0.15 20.86
CA ILE A 626 -18.90 1.32 20.89
C ILE A 626 -17.48 0.94 20.44
N GLY A 627 -16.85 1.80 19.63
CA GLY A 627 -15.46 1.62 19.19
C GLY A 627 -14.43 1.64 20.32
N ASN A 628 -13.30 0.96 20.11
CA ASN A 628 -12.17 0.88 21.04
C ASN A 628 -12.59 0.41 22.45
N ARG A 629 -13.23 -0.77 22.52
CA ARG A 629 -13.69 -1.40 23.77
C ARG A 629 -13.08 -2.78 23.93
N SER A 630 -12.60 -3.08 25.12
CA SER A 630 -11.97 -4.34 25.54
C SER A 630 -13.00 -5.24 26.23
N ILE A 631 -13.00 -6.54 25.96
CA ILE A 631 -13.78 -7.50 26.75
C ILE A 631 -13.15 -7.74 28.14
N GLY A 632 -11.83 -7.55 28.26
CA GLY A 632 -11.12 -7.65 29.52
C GLY A 632 -11.34 -6.48 30.49
N TRP A 633 -11.95 -5.38 30.02
CA TRP A 633 -12.25 -4.23 30.87
C TRP A 633 -13.62 -3.63 30.61
N ASP A 634 -13.91 -3.14 29.41
CA ASP A 634 -15.13 -2.40 29.12
C ASP A 634 -16.39 -3.27 29.16
N TYR A 635 -16.34 -4.44 28.50
CA TYR A 635 -17.41 -5.44 28.48
C TYR A 635 -17.23 -6.54 29.54
N CYS A 636 -16.37 -6.29 30.53
CA CYS A 636 -16.11 -7.21 31.63
C CYS A 636 -17.45 -7.53 32.33
N PRO A 637 -17.94 -8.78 32.29
CA PRO A 637 -19.25 -9.11 32.85
C PRO A 637 -19.20 -9.23 34.39
N PRO A 638 -20.35 -9.17 35.08
CA PRO A 638 -20.46 -9.42 36.51
C PRO A 638 -19.74 -10.71 36.94
N GLY A 639 -19.07 -10.66 38.09
CA GLY A 639 -18.35 -11.82 38.65
C GLY A 639 -16.91 -12.00 38.13
N THR A 640 -16.45 -11.20 37.17
CA THR A 640 -15.04 -11.23 36.72
C THR A 640 -14.09 -10.76 37.83
N PRO A 641 -13.12 -11.59 38.26
CA PRO A 641 -12.23 -11.25 39.37
C PRO A 641 -11.03 -10.40 38.94
N GLN A 642 -10.37 -9.78 39.92
CA GLN A 642 -9.06 -9.15 39.74
C GLN A 642 -8.02 -10.18 39.30
N PHE A 643 -6.98 -9.71 38.63
CA PHE A 643 -5.80 -10.50 38.38
C PHE A 643 -4.53 -9.65 38.34
N ASP A 644 -3.41 -10.28 38.69
CA ASP A 644 -2.11 -9.63 38.65
C ASP A 644 -1.37 -10.02 37.37
N TYR A 645 -0.80 -9.03 36.68
CA TYR A 645 0.09 -9.23 35.54
C TYR A 645 1.11 -8.09 35.45
N ASP A 646 2.37 -8.44 35.26
CA ASP A 646 3.51 -7.51 35.08
C ASP A 646 3.55 -6.36 36.12
N GLY A 647 3.33 -6.69 37.38
CA GLY A 647 3.38 -5.72 38.49
C GLY A 647 2.12 -4.87 38.68
N TYR A 648 1.06 -5.10 37.89
CA TYR A 648 -0.23 -4.42 38.02
C TYR A 648 -1.34 -5.39 38.42
N THR A 649 -2.26 -4.92 39.27
CA THR A 649 -3.56 -5.55 39.51
C THR A 649 -4.59 -4.94 38.55
N TYR A 650 -5.22 -5.77 37.74
CA TYR A 650 -6.30 -5.41 36.83
C TYR A 650 -7.66 -5.48 37.52
N ALA A 651 -8.55 -4.57 37.15
CA ALA A 651 -9.85 -4.40 37.77
C ALA A 651 -10.76 -5.63 37.65
N ALA A 652 -11.42 -6.00 38.76
CA ALA A 652 -12.64 -6.79 38.71
C ALA A 652 -13.82 -5.93 38.21
N TYR A 653 -14.91 -6.58 37.83
CA TYR A 653 -16.16 -5.90 37.51
C TYR A 653 -16.56 -4.87 38.59
N GLY A 654 -17.00 -3.69 38.15
CA GLY A 654 -17.39 -2.57 39.01
C GLY A 654 -16.23 -1.75 39.59
N GLN A 655 -14.97 -2.12 39.32
CA GLN A 655 -13.79 -1.40 39.82
C GLN A 655 -13.20 -0.43 38.80
N SER A 656 -12.39 0.51 39.28
CA SER A 656 -11.77 1.56 38.49
C SER A 656 -10.43 1.97 39.13
N PRO A 657 -9.39 2.32 38.36
CA PRO A 657 -9.32 2.35 36.89
C PRO A 657 -9.12 0.94 36.30
N ASP A 658 -8.74 0.82 35.02
CA ASP A 658 -8.46 -0.46 34.34
C ASP A 658 -7.45 -1.34 35.10
N ARG A 659 -6.41 -0.72 35.67
CA ARG A 659 -5.40 -1.37 36.50
C ARG A 659 -4.65 -0.40 37.41
N TRP A 660 -4.01 -0.90 38.46
CA TRP A 660 -3.15 -0.13 39.35
C TRP A 660 -1.94 -0.95 39.81
N LEU A 661 -0.90 -0.28 40.31
CA LEU A 661 0.31 -0.97 40.77
C LEU A 661 0.00 -1.87 41.97
N ILE A 662 0.51 -3.11 41.97
CA ILE A 662 0.27 -4.06 43.06
C ILE A 662 0.67 -3.44 44.41
N GLY A 663 -0.23 -3.53 45.38
CA GLY A 663 -0.05 -3.00 46.73
C GLY A 663 -0.36 -1.51 46.90
N THR A 664 -0.88 -0.84 45.87
CA THR A 664 -1.35 0.55 45.94
C THR A 664 -2.87 0.64 46.02
N THR A 665 -3.38 1.78 46.51
CA THR A 665 -4.81 2.09 46.47
C THR A 665 -5.15 2.68 45.08
N PRO A 666 -6.12 2.13 44.35
CA PRO A 666 -6.53 2.68 43.06
C PRO A 666 -7.14 4.08 43.20
N ASP A 667 -6.91 4.93 42.21
CA ASP A 667 -7.55 6.24 42.05
C ASP A 667 -8.57 6.16 40.91
N PRO A 668 -9.89 6.09 41.21
CA PRO A 668 -10.92 5.84 40.21
C PRO A 668 -10.98 6.93 39.13
N ILE A 669 -11.28 6.51 37.90
CA ILE A 669 -11.61 7.40 36.78
C ILE A 669 -13.12 7.38 36.50
N ASN A 670 -13.58 8.28 35.62
CA ASN A 670 -14.97 8.28 35.15
C ASN A 670 -15.26 7.16 34.14
N TRP A 671 -14.86 5.93 34.49
CA TRP A 671 -15.10 4.68 33.79
C TRP A 671 -14.85 3.52 34.76
N TYR A 672 -15.49 2.37 34.58
CA TYR A 672 -15.27 1.18 35.40
C TYR A 672 -15.30 -0.09 34.55
N ALA A 673 -14.72 -1.16 35.09
CA ALA A 673 -14.72 -2.46 34.44
C ALA A 673 -16.15 -3.01 34.34
N GLY A 674 -16.67 -3.18 33.13
CA GLY A 674 -18.02 -3.62 32.85
C GLY A 674 -19.01 -2.50 32.54
N LYS A 675 -18.57 -1.23 32.49
CA LYS A 675 -19.46 -0.13 32.15
C LYS A 675 -20.16 -0.34 30.80
N GLN A 676 -19.42 -0.80 29.79
CA GLN A 676 -20.00 -1.00 28.46
C GLN A 676 -20.95 -2.20 28.44
N TYR A 677 -20.65 -3.24 29.22
CA TYR A 677 -21.56 -4.36 29.43
C TYR A 677 -22.91 -3.87 29.99
N ASP A 678 -22.84 -3.08 31.06
CA ASP A 678 -24.03 -2.54 31.74
C ASP A 678 -24.82 -1.61 30.82
N ASP A 679 -24.14 -0.63 30.21
CA ASP A 679 -24.77 0.34 29.31
C ASP A 679 -25.48 -0.36 28.14
N CYS A 680 -24.87 -1.40 27.55
CA CYS A 680 -25.43 -2.06 26.37
C CYS A 680 -26.56 -3.04 26.67
N PHE A 681 -26.44 -3.81 27.76
CA PHE A 681 -27.20 -5.06 27.89
C PHE A 681 -28.10 -5.15 29.11
N MET A 682 -27.97 -4.24 30.07
CA MET A 682 -28.59 -4.37 31.38
C MET A 682 -29.58 -3.23 31.66
N ASP A 683 -30.68 -3.54 32.32
CA ASP A 683 -31.57 -2.52 32.89
C ASP A 683 -30.78 -1.63 33.86
N GLU A 684 -30.96 -0.30 33.76
CA GLU A 684 -30.28 0.66 34.64
C GLU A 684 -30.50 0.32 36.13
N ALA A 685 -31.67 -0.17 36.52
CA ALA A 685 -31.98 -0.53 37.89
C ALA A 685 -31.06 -1.63 38.46
N ASP A 686 -30.50 -2.49 37.60
CA ASP A 686 -29.65 -3.61 38.01
C ASP A 686 -28.21 -3.17 38.35
N TRP A 687 -27.74 -2.03 37.81
CA TRP A 687 -26.39 -1.50 38.02
C TRP A 687 -26.34 -0.05 38.56
N ALA A 688 -27.50 0.59 38.77
CA ALA A 688 -27.66 1.95 39.28
C ALA A 688 -26.81 2.30 40.53
N PRO A 689 -26.58 1.39 41.51
CA PRO A 689 -25.71 1.71 42.64
C PRO A 689 -24.27 2.05 42.21
N ILE A 690 -23.74 1.35 41.20
CA ILE A 690 -22.39 1.61 40.66
C ILE A 690 -22.42 2.92 39.86
N ALA A 691 -23.43 3.09 39.00
CA ALA A 691 -23.66 4.30 38.21
C ALA A 691 -23.69 5.58 39.04
N THR A 692 -24.53 5.57 40.08
CA THR A 692 -24.78 6.71 40.98
C THR A 692 -23.53 7.06 41.77
N THR A 693 -22.76 6.05 42.21
CA THR A 693 -21.52 6.24 42.95
C THR A 693 -20.47 6.96 42.08
N LEU A 694 -20.48 6.69 40.78
CA LEU A 694 -19.51 7.24 39.82
C LEU A 694 -20.05 8.44 39.01
N GLY A 695 -21.31 8.82 39.19
CA GLY A 695 -21.91 10.02 38.59
C GLY A 695 -22.36 9.84 37.12
N PHE A 696 -22.66 8.62 36.69
CA PHE A 696 -23.22 8.36 35.35
C PHE A 696 -24.74 8.58 35.33
N GLY A 697 -25.25 9.05 34.19
CA GLY A 697 -26.67 9.22 33.94
C GLY A 697 -27.28 8.04 33.17
N PRO A 698 -28.62 8.03 33.01
CA PRO A 698 -29.33 6.98 32.30
C PRO A 698 -28.88 6.88 30.85
N VAL A 699 -28.94 5.67 30.30
CA VAL A 699 -28.75 5.37 28.87
C VAL A 699 -30.01 4.74 28.31
N PHE A 700 -30.17 4.80 26.99
CA PHE A 700 -31.22 4.04 26.29
C PHE A 700 -30.55 2.88 25.55
N ASN A 701 -30.96 1.65 25.86
CA ASN A 701 -30.27 0.43 25.42
C ASN A 701 -31.20 -0.69 24.95
N VAL A 702 -30.66 -1.90 24.81
CA VAL A 702 -31.40 -3.09 24.35
C VAL A 702 -32.60 -3.40 25.24
N VAL A 703 -32.42 -3.35 26.57
CA VAL A 703 -33.48 -3.71 27.53
C VAL A 703 -34.61 -2.69 27.48
N ASP A 704 -34.29 -1.40 27.34
CA ASP A 704 -35.33 -0.36 27.19
C ASP A 704 -36.22 -0.60 25.97
N ILE A 705 -35.63 -1.07 24.86
CA ILE A 705 -36.39 -1.41 23.64
C ILE A 705 -37.30 -2.61 23.91
N LEU A 706 -36.74 -3.69 24.45
CA LEU A 706 -37.46 -4.96 24.62
C LEU A 706 -38.58 -4.85 25.67
N ASP A 707 -38.34 -4.18 26.81
CA ASP A 707 -39.37 -3.95 27.82
C ASP A 707 -40.52 -3.07 27.31
N ASN A 708 -40.24 -2.19 26.34
CA ASN A 708 -41.20 -1.27 25.76
C ASN A 708 -41.54 -1.62 24.31
N PHE A 709 -41.36 -2.87 23.89
CA PHE A 709 -41.39 -3.30 22.49
C PHE A 709 -42.64 -2.82 21.73
N ALA A 710 -43.83 -3.02 22.29
CA ALA A 710 -45.09 -2.60 21.66
C ALA A 710 -45.27 -1.07 21.53
N THR A 711 -44.53 -0.29 22.33
CA THR A 711 -44.52 1.18 22.25
C THR A 711 -43.47 1.68 21.25
N GLU A 712 -42.30 1.05 21.23
CA GLU A 712 -41.23 1.38 20.29
C GLU A 712 -41.55 0.93 18.86
N TYR A 713 -42.28 -0.20 18.70
CA TYR A 713 -42.73 -0.73 17.41
C TYR A 713 -44.25 -0.97 17.39
N PRO A 714 -45.07 0.10 17.29
CA PRO A 714 -46.54 -0.01 17.30
C PRO A 714 -47.11 -0.89 16.17
N GLU A 715 -46.43 -0.95 15.03
CA GLU A 715 -46.74 -1.83 13.89
C GLU A 715 -46.65 -3.31 14.26
N TYR A 716 -45.83 -3.66 15.24
CA TYR A 716 -45.63 -5.01 15.75
C TYR A 716 -46.27 -5.22 17.11
N ALA A 717 -47.05 -4.26 17.64
CA ALA A 717 -47.61 -4.33 18.98
C ALA A 717 -48.57 -5.50 19.22
N SER A 718 -49.15 -6.09 18.16
CA SER A 718 -49.94 -7.31 18.24
C SER A 718 -49.12 -8.60 18.21
N GLN A 719 -47.84 -8.49 17.88
CA GLN A 719 -46.86 -9.58 17.89
C GLN A 719 -46.06 -9.49 19.19
N ASP A 720 -45.53 -10.63 19.61
CA ASP A 720 -44.46 -10.65 20.62
C ASP A 720 -43.09 -10.56 19.91
N PHE A 721 -41.99 -10.68 20.66
CA PHE A 721 -40.65 -10.84 20.09
C PHE A 721 -39.98 -12.13 20.55
N GLU A 722 -39.02 -12.60 19.75
CA GLU A 722 -38.12 -13.71 20.08
C GLU A 722 -36.68 -13.22 19.92
N ILE A 723 -35.83 -13.41 20.93
CA ILE A 723 -34.40 -13.13 20.81
C ILE A 723 -33.75 -14.28 20.01
N ALA A 724 -33.76 -14.14 18.69
CA ALA A 724 -33.33 -15.15 17.73
C ALA A 724 -31.80 -15.29 17.66
N GLY A 725 -31.03 -14.26 18.04
CA GLY A 725 -29.58 -14.37 18.03
C GLY A 725 -28.80 -13.18 18.60
N PHE A 726 -27.50 -13.41 18.73
CA PHE A 726 -26.53 -12.42 19.21
C PHE A 726 -25.32 -12.40 18.28
N VAL A 727 -24.97 -11.22 17.75
CA VAL A 727 -23.84 -11.02 16.84
C VAL A 727 -22.76 -10.24 17.55
N TRP A 728 -21.55 -10.80 17.61
CA TRP A 728 -20.42 -10.20 18.32
C TRP A 728 -19.21 -10.01 17.42
N TRP A 729 -18.75 -8.77 17.26
CA TRP A 729 -17.50 -8.48 16.56
C TRP A 729 -16.59 -7.56 17.36
N GLN A 730 -15.69 -8.17 18.12
CA GLN A 730 -14.71 -7.52 18.97
C GLN A 730 -13.43 -8.37 19.04
N GLY A 731 -12.31 -7.77 19.42
CA GLY A 731 -11.09 -8.52 19.72
C GLY A 731 -9.82 -7.73 19.48
N HIS A 732 -9.81 -6.77 18.56
CA HIS A 732 -8.58 -6.03 18.24
C HIS A 732 -8.06 -5.24 19.44
N LYS A 733 -8.95 -4.78 20.34
CA LYS A 733 -8.52 -4.09 21.57
C LYS A 733 -7.81 -5.02 22.56
N ASP A 734 -8.05 -6.32 22.47
CA ASP A 734 -7.52 -7.35 23.36
C ASP A 734 -6.46 -8.23 22.69
N GLN A 735 -5.97 -7.87 21.50
CA GLN A 735 -5.01 -8.68 20.73
C GLN A 735 -3.62 -8.80 21.38
N TYR A 736 -3.33 -7.98 22.39
CA TYR A 736 -2.06 -7.95 23.10
C TYR A 736 -2.20 -8.36 24.56
N GLU A 737 -1.10 -8.85 25.13
CA GLU A 737 -1.05 -9.19 26.55
C GLU A 737 -1.29 -7.96 27.45
N PRO A 738 -1.96 -8.14 28.59
CA PRO A 738 -2.42 -9.42 29.14
C PRO A 738 -3.80 -9.88 28.66
N MET A 739 -4.48 -9.10 27.82
CA MET A 739 -5.87 -9.40 27.49
C MET A 739 -5.97 -10.56 26.51
N ALA A 740 -4.99 -10.71 25.62
CA ALA A 740 -4.90 -11.81 24.67
C ALA A 740 -4.95 -13.17 25.38
N SER A 741 -4.13 -13.38 26.42
CA SER A 741 -4.11 -14.63 27.19
C SER A 741 -5.38 -14.90 28.00
N ARG A 742 -6.29 -13.93 28.12
CA ARG A 742 -7.54 -14.03 28.87
C ARG A 742 -8.80 -13.93 28.02
N TYR A 743 -8.66 -13.71 26.71
CA TYR A 743 -9.78 -13.43 25.84
C TYR A 743 -10.83 -14.53 25.88
N GLU A 744 -10.40 -15.79 25.76
CA GLU A 744 -11.29 -16.96 25.82
C GLU A 744 -12.06 -17.02 27.14
N GLN A 745 -11.37 -16.84 28.27
CA GLN A 745 -12.00 -16.86 29.59
C GLN A 745 -13.05 -15.75 29.74
N ASN A 746 -12.72 -14.53 29.33
CA ASN A 746 -13.62 -13.38 29.41
C ASN A 746 -14.84 -13.57 28.50
N MET A 747 -14.64 -14.09 27.30
CA MET A 747 -15.70 -14.38 26.33
C MET A 747 -16.66 -15.46 26.84
N VAL A 748 -16.13 -16.56 27.40
CA VAL A 748 -16.95 -17.62 28.00
C VAL A 748 -17.82 -17.07 29.14
N ASN A 749 -17.26 -16.20 29.99
CA ASN A 749 -18.01 -15.58 31.07
C ASN A 749 -19.08 -14.62 30.52
N PHE A 750 -18.74 -13.78 29.54
CA PHE A 750 -19.66 -12.84 28.91
C PHE A 750 -20.89 -13.56 28.36
N ILE A 751 -20.68 -14.64 27.58
CA ILE A 751 -21.77 -15.43 26.99
C ILE A 751 -22.66 -16.06 28.07
N LYS A 752 -22.09 -16.55 29.17
CA LYS A 752 -22.86 -17.16 30.26
C LYS A 752 -23.73 -16.13 30.98
N GLU A 753 -23.15 -15.00 31.36
CA GLU A 753 -23.86 -13.97 32.12
C GLU A 753 -24.96 -13.32 31.28
N ILE A 754 -24.70 -13.03 30.00
CA ILE A 754 -25.72 -12.42 29.14
C ILE A 754 -26.89 -13.39 28.89
N ARG A 755 -26.62 -14.67 28.60
CA ARG A 755 -27.69 -15.67 28.45
C ARG A 755 -28.52 -15.79 29.72
N ALA A 756 -27.86 -15.95 30.87
CA ALA A 756 -28.55 -16.05 32.15
C ALA A 756 -29.41 -14.81 32.46
N TYR A 757 -28.94 -13.61 32.09
CA TYR A 757 -29.71 -12.39 32.30
C TYR A 757 -30.98 -12.36 31.44
N TYR A 758 -30.86 -12.57 30.12
CA TYR A 758 -31.98 -12.47 29.19
C TYR A 758 -32.97 -13.62 29.36
N GLU A 759 -32.52 -14.86 29.61
CA GLU A 759 -33.40 -16.02 29.91
C GLU A 759 -34.26 -15.78 31.18
N ASN A 760 -33.72 -15.08 32.18
CA ASN A 760 -34.47 -14.76 33.39
C ASN A 760 -35.45 -13.59 33.20
N ARG A 761 -35.12 -12.63 32.33
CA ARG A 761 -35.93 -11.43 32.10
C ARG A 761 -37.08 -11.68 31.11
N TYR A 762 -36.79 -12.42 30.04
CA TYR A 762 -37.73 -12.74 28.96
C TYR A 762 -37.87 -14.27 28.84
N PRO A 763 -38.58 -14.93 29.78
CA PRO A 763 -38.79 -16.37 29.70
C PRO A 763 -39.75 -16.71 28.56
N ASP A 764 -39.43 -17.80 27.84
CA ASP A 764 -40.23 -18.38 26.74
C ASP A 764 -41.71 -18.62 27.08
#